data_AF-A0A178E091-F1
#
_entry.id   AF-A0A178E091-F1
#
_cell.length_a   1.000
_cell.length_b   1.000
_cell.length_c   1.000
_cell.angle_alpha   90.00
_cell.angle_beta   90.00
_cell.angle_gamma   90.00
#
_symmetry.space_group_name_H-M   'P 1'
#
loop_
_entity.id
_entity.type
_entity.pdbx_description
1 polymer ?
#
loop_
_entity_poly.entity_id
_entity_poly.type
_entity_poly.pdbx_seq_one_letter_code
_entity_poly.pdbx_strand_id
1 'polypeptide(L)'
;MTNSTSPTSLLSFDAKPYAFSFPLEHTALLIIDMQRDFLLEKGFGEIQGGNLEAVQASIAPTKKLLDACRAANLTIVHTREGHKPDLSDCPSSKLVRQSAAPGNTQHKLVIGDKGELGRLLTRGEYGHDIVDELQPLPGEVVIDKPGKGSFWNTTILHQLKARAITHLIVSGVTTECCFATTIREANDRGFECCGIEEATSGYNDVCFKQSTLDMIHWSQGLFGFIGGLQPLLEALAPVSTARLEGGLTPPQTPPAFDGDLTLKALKQSYKDGLSPESVVEAIYEKIEAYKKVDSAVWIHLEPRENVLEAARKLATRFPDRHALPPLFGVPFSVKDSIDIAGIPTTTACPPMAHVPSASAVVYDKVIAQGALFIGKVNLDQLATGLVGCRSPYGTTHSVYHKDYISGGSSSGSAVSVGANLVSFSLATDTAGSGRVPAGFNGIVGYKPTRGTISFRGVTPACLSLDCIALSTKSISDARSIWQILEGHDPLDPFAKPEIGFERHINSIGPQSQAFKFGVPPPDALALCSAPARRMFNDSIKTLQKLGGVLTPIDWSPFQKAGQLLYDGTFVSERLASLPDDFLEKNRSALHPVIAQLMDAVVNRKSSAVDAYRDLQAKVLYTRQAEQVFAYAGSGVDVVVVPTAPTHWRINEVLADPIKKNSVLGEFTHFGNVLDLCGAAVPAGMYPVSELSGKDEDEGSLPFSVTFLGGSRLDAEMLEIARRFEEGVKTA
;
A
#
# COMPACT_ATOMS: atom_id res chain seq x y z
N MET A 1 5.25 -24.90 19.32
CA MET A 1 5.40 -23.69 20.15
C MET A 1 6.87 -23.29 20.14
N THR A 2 7.23 -22.42 19.21
CA THR A 2 8.50 -21.67 19.19
C THR A 2 8.09 -20.25 18.85
N ASN A 3 8.08 -19.39 19.88
CA ASN A 3 7.82 -17.96 19.74
C ASN A 3 8.84 -17.37 18.75
N SER A 4 8.39 -17.07 17.54
CA SER A 4 9.12 -16.30 16.54
C SER A 4 8.60 -14.86 16.52
N THR A 5 8.61 -14.20 17.67
CA THR A 5 8.76 -12.74 17.66
C THR A 5 10.24 -12.50 17.41
N SER A 6 10.64 -12.40 16.14
CA SER A 6 11.97 -11.90 15.80
C SER A 6 12.07 -10.52 16.43
N PRO A 7 12.97 -10.27 17.42
CA PRO A 7 13.30 -8.90 17.75
C PRO A 7 13.73 -8.23 16.45
N THR A 8 13.29 -7.00 16.21
CA THR A 8 13.82 -6.18 15.12
C THR A 8 15.33 -6.24 15.23
N SER A 9 16.00 -6.92 14.30
CA SER A 9 17.44 -7.16 14.40
C SER A 9 18.12 -5.81 14.20
N LEU A 10 18.39 -5.12 15.30
CA LEU A 10 19.18 -3.92 15.31
C LEU A 10 20.61 -4.35 14.99
N LEU A 11 21.10 -3.91 13.84
CA LEU A 11 22.48 -4.12 13.43
C LEU A 11 23.28 -2.86 13.75
N SER A 12 24.58 -3.01 13.96
CA SER A 12 25.49 -1.90 14.22
C SER A 12 26.85 -2.21 13.60
N PHE A 13 27.53 -1.18 13.11
CA PHE A 13 28.90 -1.29 12.60
C PHE A 13 29.69 -0.01 12.83
N ASP A 14 31.01 -0.13 12.82
CA ASP A 14 31.91 1.00 13.01
C ASP A 14 31.73 2.04 11.90
N ALA A 15 31.42 3.26 12.34
CA ALA A 15 31.24 4.43 11.50
C ALA A 15 31.75 5.67 12.23
N LYS A 16 31.86 6.78 11.49
CA LYS A 16 32.12 8.11 12.03
C LYS A 16 30.81 8.90 12.08
N PRO A 17 30.59 9.69 13.15
CA PRO A 17 31.53 9.94 14.25
C PRO A 17 31.55 8.86 15.35
N TYR A 18 30.59 7.94 15.32
CA TYR A 18 30.51 6.74 16.16
C TYR A 18 29.72 5.66 15.41
N ALA A 19 29.62 4.45 15.99
CA ALA A 19 28.95 3.31 15.36
C ALA A 19 27.53 3.64 14.90
N PHE A 20 27.21 3.31 13.65
CA PHE A 20 25.89 3.51 13.08
C PHE A 20 25.03 2.28 13.35
N SER A 21 23.91 2.47 14.05
CA SER A 21 22.99 1.38 14.40
C SER A 21 21.68 1.55 13.64
N PHE A 22 21.16 0.47 13.06
CA PHE A 22 19.97 0.56 12.21
C PHE A 22 19.08 -0.70 12.32
N PRO A 23 17.75 -0.53 12.29
CA PRO A 23 16.79 -1.64 12.22
C PRO A 23 16.67 -2.17 10.79
N LEU A 24 16.93 -3.46 10.59
CA LEU A 24 16.95 -4.07 9.25
C LEU A 24 15.68 -3.80 8.41
N GLU A 25 14.50 -3.99 9.00
CA GLU A 25 13.21 -3.87 8.30
C GLU A 25 12.81 -2.43 7.94
N HIS A 26 13.44 -1.43 8.57
CA HIS A 26 13.18 -0.01 8.32
C HIS A 26 14.39 0.70 7.69
N THR A 27 15.28 -0.06 7.06
CA THR A 27 16.49 0.44 6.38
C THR A 27 16.42 0.17 4.89
N ALA A 28 16.78 1.18 4.09
CA ALA A 28 16.95 1.03 2.66
C ALA A 28 18.40 1.31 2.23
N LEU A 29 18.87 0.60 1.20
CA LEU A 29 20.03 1.01 0.43
C LEU A 29 19.57 2.00 -0.65
N LEU A 30 20.17 3.18 -0.65
CA LEU A 30 19.99 4.21 -1.68
C LEU A 30 21.26 4.28 -2.55
N ILE A 31 21.13 3.90 -3.82
CA ILE A 31 22.21 3.92 -4.82
C ILE A 31 22.00 5.12 -5.73
N ILE A 32 22.96 6.05 -5.70
CA ILE A 32 22.84 7.34 -6.37
C ILE A 32 23.56 7.32 -7.71
N ASP A 33 22.77 7.47 -8.78
CA ASP A 33 23.20 7.91 -10.11
C ASP A 33 24.30 7.05 -10.75
N MET A 34 24.29 5.74 -10.51
CA MET A 34 25.20 4.77 -11.14
C MET A 34 24.84 4.52 -12.63
N GLN A 35 24.64 5.60 -13.39
CA GLN A 35 24.21 5.60 -14.78
C GLN A 35 25.40 5.55 -15.73
N ARG A 36 25.17 5.03 -16.93
CA ARG A 36 26.17 4.99 -18.01
C ARG A 36 26.69 6.39 -18.36
N ASP A 37 25.84 7.41 -18.28
CA ASP A 37 26.21 8.80 -18.50
C ASP A 37 27.28 9.29 -17.52
N PHE A 38 27.34 8.74 -16.30
CA PHE A 38 28.40 9.09 -15.35
C PHE A 38 29.58 8.11 -15.41
N LEU A 39 29.35 6.83 -15.70
CA LEU A 39 30.34 5.79 -15.48
C LEU A 39 31.05 5.28 -16.75
N LEU A 40 30.55 5.61 -17.94
CA LEU A 40 31.16 5.18 -19.21
C LEU A 40 31.87 6.33 -19.94
N GLU A 41 32.84 5.97 -20.76
CA GLU A 41 33.46 6.88 -21.72
C GLU A 41 32.40 7.54 -22.61
N LYS A 42 32.62 8.80 -22.96
CA LYS A 42 31.75 9.67 -23.75
C LYS A 42 30.39 9.96 -23.13
N GLY A 43 30.17 9.54 -21.88
CA GLY A 43 29.04 9.94 -21.07
C GLY A 43 29.17 11.38 -20.57
N PHE A 44 28.07 11.93 -20.05
CA PHE A 44 28.04 13.26 -19.43
C PHE A 44 29.16 13.48 -18.40
N GLY A 45 29.43 12.49 -17.55
CA GLY A 45 30.44 12.53 -16.51
C GLY A 45 31.85 12.81 -17.02
N GLU A 46 32.29 12.13 -18.08
CA GLU A 46 33.60 12.40 -18.70
C GLU A 46 33.59 13.74 -19.44
N ILE A 47 32.51 14.06 -20.16
CA ILE A 47 32.39 15.32 -20.92
C ILE A 47 32.48 16.53 -19.99
N GLN A 48 31.84 16.48 -18.82
CA GLN A 48 31.80 17.59 -17.87
C GLN A 48 32.87 17.53 -16.80
N GLY A 49 33.31 16.33 -16.45
CA GLY A 49 34.20 16.04 -15.33
C GLY A 49 35.65 15.89 -15.76
N GLY A 50 36.40 15.23 -14.88
CA GLY A 50 37.81 14.91 -15.03
C GLY A 50 38.03 13.39 -14.96
N ASN A 51 38.45 12.90 -13.81
CA ASN A 51 38.96 11.53 -13.67
C ASN A 51 37.86 10.45 -13.73
N LEU A 52 37.61 9.89 -14.92
CA LEU A 52 36.64 8.80 -15.13
C LEU A 52 37.01 7.52 -14.37
N GLU A 53 38.30 7.17 -14.31
CA GLU A 53 38.78 5.97 -13.60
C GLU A 53 38.40 6.03 -12.10
N ALA A 54 38.46 7.22 -11.50
CA ALA A 54 38.10 7.42 -10.09
C ALA A 54 36.63 7.10 -9.80
N VAL A 55 35.70 7.44 -10.70
CA VAL A 55 34.28 7.10 -10.50
C VAL A 55 33.98 5.63 -10.84
N GLN A 56 34.63 5.08 -11.87
CA GLN A 56 34.51 3.66 -12.23
C GLN A 56 34.99 2.73 -11.11
N ALA A 57 36.02 3.14 -10.35
CA ALA A 57 36.51 2.39 -9.19
C ALA A 57 35.44 2.16 -8.10
N SER A 58 34.35 2.95 -8.08
CA SER A 58 33.24 2.78 -7.13
C SER A 58 32.21 1.70 -7.53
N ILE A 59 32.24 1.19 -8.77
CA ILE A 59 31.27 0.18 -9.26
C ILE A 59 31.38 -1.12 -8.47
N ALA A 60 32.58 -1.68 -8.34
CA ALA A 60 32.77 -2.97 -7.66
C ALA A 60 32.42 -2.93 -6.16
N PRO A 61 32.83 -1.91 -5.37
CA PRO A 61 32.35 -1.72 -4.00
C PRO A 61 30.83 -1.59 -3.91
N THR A 62 30.21 -0.79 -4.79
CA THR A 62 28.75 -0.60 -4.83
C THR A 62 28.03 -1.91 -5.14
N LYS A 63 28.57 -2.73 -6.05
CA LYS A 63 28.02 -4.05 -6.36
C LYS A 63 28.06 -4.98 -5.16
N LYS A 64 29.19 -5.05 -4.45
CA LYS A 64 29.30 -5.86 -3.22
C LYS A 64 28.28 -5.44 -2.16
N LEU A 65 28.11 -4.13 -1.98
CA LEU A 65 27.11 -3.58 -1.08
C LEU A 65 25.68 -3.95 -1.50
N LEU A 66 25.34 -3.76 -2.78
CA LEU A 66 24.04 -4.10 -3.34
C LEU A 66 23.72 -5.58 -3.16
N ASP A 67 24.65 -6.47 -3.48
CA ASP A 67 24.46 -7.93 -3.36
C ASP A 67 24.26 -8.34 -1.89
N ALA A 68 25.01 -7.74 -0.95
CA ALA A 68 24.83 -7.99 0.49
C ALA A 68 23.48 -7.47 1.02
N CYS A 69 23.07 -6.27 0.62
CA CYS A 69 21.77 -5.71 1.00
C CYS A 69 20.60 -6.53 0.43
N ARG A 70 20.73 -7.03 -0.81
CA ARG A 70 19.76 -7.97 -1.42
C ARG A 70 19.68 -9.27 -0.64
N ALA A 71 20.80 -9.87 -0.27
CA ALA A 71 20.85 -11.10 0.54
C ALA A 71 20.19 -10.90 1.92
N ALA A 72 20.35 -9.72 2.51
CA ALA A 72 19.69 -9.33 3.75
C ALA A 72 18.22 -8.87 3.57
N ASN A 73 17.66 -8.90 2.35
CA ASN A 73 16.34 -8.40 1.96
C ASN A 73 16.07 -6.94 2.41
N LEU A 74 17.06 -6.05 2.34
CA LEU A 74 16.80 -4.62 2.50
C LEU A 74 15.97 -4.09 1.32
N THR A 75 15.26 -2.99 1.55
CA THR A 75 14.68 -2.21 0.45
C THR A 75 15.81 -1.61 -0.37
N ILE A 76 15.76 -1.76 -1.69
CA ILE A 76 16.72 -1.16 -2.62
C ILE A 76 16.05 -0.04 -3.41
N VAL A 77 16.67 1.13 -3.40
CA VAL A 77 16.25 2.32 -4.15
C VAL A 77 17.42 2.81 -4.99
N HIS A 78 17.20 2.91 -6.29
CA HIS A 78 18.15 3.47 -7.24
C HIS A 78 17.67 4.86 -7.66
N THR A 79 18.59 5.80 -7.85
CA THR A 79 18.29 7.07 -8.50
C THR A 79 19.04 7.21 -9.81
N ARG A 80 18.42 7.95 -10.73
CA ARG A 80 19.01 8.34 -12.00
C ARG A 80 18.80 9.84 -12.19
N GLU A 81 19.86 10.61 -12.33
CA GLU A 81 19.74 12.00 -12.72
C GLU A 81 19.35 12.09 -14.20
N GLY A 82 18.23 12.73 -14.47
CA GLY A 82 17.78 12.94 -15.83
C GLY A 82 16.48 13.71 -15.96
N HIS A 83 16.35 14.33 -17.13
CA HIS A 83 15.28 15.23 -17.50
C HIS A 83 14.28 14.56 -18.44
N LYS A 84 13.04 15.05 -18.45
CA LYS A 84 12.05 14.64 -19.43
C LYS A 84 12.60 14.82 -20.86
N PRO A 85 12.15 14.03 -21.85
CA PRO A 85 12.61 14.16 -23.23
C PRO A 85 12.48 15.59 -23.82
N ASP A 86 11.49 16.35 -23.38
CA ASP A 86 11.26 17.74 -23.78
C ASP A 86 12.00 18.78 -22.93
N LEU A 87 12.78 18.33 -21.94
CA LEU A 87 13.51 19.14 -20.95
C LEU A 87 12.62 20.11 -20.13
N SER A 88 11.31 19.87 -20.08
CA SER A 88 10.36 20.74 -19.37
C SER A 88 10.58 20.81 -17.86
N ASP A 89 11.31 19.85 -17.30
CA ASP A 89 11.72 19.80 -15.89
C ASP A 89 13.17 20.27 -15.66
N CYS A 90 13.86 20.74 -16.70
CA CYS A 90 15.22 21.29 -16.60
C CYS A 90 15.18 22.81 -16.44
N PRO A 91 15.64 23.37 -15.31
CA PRO A 91 15.69 24.82 -15.14
C PRO A 91 16.60 25.47 -16.20
N SER A 92 16.18 26.60 -16.77
CA SER A 92 16.97 27.32 -17.79
C SER A 92 18.39 27.61 -17.32
N SER A 93 18.57 27.96 -16.04
CA SER A 93 19.90 28.19 -15.46
C SER A 93 20.80 26.95 -15.44
N LYS A 94 20.24 25.73 -15.40
CA LYS A 94 21.00 24.48 -15.49
C LYS A 94 21.49 24.23 -16.91
N LEU A 95 20.71 24.62 -17.92
CA LEU A 95 21.07 24.49 -19.34
C LEU A 95 22.15 25.49 -19.78
N VAL A 96 22.05 26.75 -19.34
CA VAL A 96 22.86 27.84 -19.92
C VAL A 96 24.10 28.21 -19.13
N ARG A 97 24.14 27.94 -17.82
CA ARG A 97 25.20 28.50 -16.96
C ARG A 97 26.59 27.98 -17.32
N GLN A 98 26.72 26.69 -17.64
CA GLN A 98 28.00 26.08 -17.98
C GLN A 98 28.46 26.50 -19.38
N SER A 99 27.56 26.48 -20.37
CA SER A 99 27.90 26.92 -21.74
C SER A 99 28.27 28.39 -21.82
N ALA A 100 27.65 29.24 -20.98
CA ALA A 100 27.93 30.67 -20.90
C ALA A 100 29.14 31.03 -20.02
N ALA A 101 29.86 30.06 -19.43
CA ALA A 101 30.98 30.35 -18.54
C ALA A 101 32.13 31.03 -19.32
N PRO A 102 32.70 32.16 -18.81
CA PRO A 102 33.80 32.84 -19.49
C PRO A 102 35.04 31.95 -19.64
N GLY A 103 35.56 31.83 -20.86
CA GLY A 103 36.75 31.01 -21.13
C GLY A 103 36.51 29.49 -21.06
N ASN A 104 35.25 29.04 -21.15
CA ASN A 104 34.90 27.63 -21.09
C ASN A 104 35.59 26.80 -22.18
N THR A 105 36.43 25.84 -21.76
CA THR A 105 37.08 24.85 -22.63
C THR A 105 36.58 23.43 -22.38
N GLN A 106 35.77 23.22 -21.34
CA GLN A 106 35.40 21.92 -20.80
C GLN A 106 33.99 21.49 -21.23
N HIS A 107 33.00 22.39 -21.21
CA HIS A 107 31.59 22.04 -21.37
C HIS A 107 31.09 22.30 -22.81
N LYS A 108 31.50 21.47 -23.78
CA LYS A 108 31.13 21.64 -25.21
C LYS A 108 29.74 21.13 -25.59
N LEU A 109 29.25 20.11 -24.88
CA LEU A 109 27.87 19.62 -24.95
C LEU A 109 27.22 19.87 -23.60
N VAL A 110 25.94 20.22 -23.59
CA VAL A 110 25.16 20.42 -22.36
C VAL A 110 24.03 19.40 -22.24
N ILE A 111 23.32 19.45 -21.11
CA ILE A 111 22.15 18.59 -20.86
C ILE A 111 21.17 18.67 -22.04
N GLY A 112 20.77 17.50 -22.54
CA GLY A 112 19.83 17.38 -23.67
C GLY A 112 20.47 17.44 -25.06
N ASP A 113 21.73 17.85 -25.18
CA ASP A 113 22.47 17.74 -26.44
C ASP A 113 22.74 16.27 -26.77
N LYS A 114 22.85 15.97 -28.07
CA LYS A 114 23.12 14.62 -28.55
C LYS A 114 24.60 14.28 -28.38
N GLY A 115 24.90 13.37 -27.46
CA GLY A 115 26.20 12.71 -27.30
C GLY A 115 26.26 11.35 -28.00
N GLU A 116 27.34 10.60 -27.76
CA GLU A 116 27.53 9.26 -28.34
C GLU A 116 26.65 8.18 -27.67
N LEU A 117 26.31 8.37 -26.39
CA LEU A 117 25.42 7.47 -25.63
C LEU A 117 23.94 7.85 -25.71
N GLY A 118 23.58 8.77 -26.62
CA GLY A 118 22.25 9.38 -26.69
C GLY A 118 22.24 10.82 -26.19
N ARG A 119 21.06 11.37 -25.95
CA ARG A 119 20.94 12.73 -25.41
C ARG A 119 21.32 12.76 -23.93
N LEU A 120 22.26 13.63 -23.58
CA LEU A 120 22.87 13.67 -22.25
C LEU A 120 21.83 13.95 -21.16
N LEU A 121 21.81 13.12 -20.11
CA LEU A 121 20.89 13.18 -18.96
C LEU A 121 19.41 13.31 -19.39
N THR A 122 19.02 12.63 -20.46
CA THR A 122 17.64 12.62 -20.96
C THR A 122 17.01 11.24 -20.75
N ARG A 123 15.85 11.21 -20.09
CA ARG A 123 15.16 9.97 -19.73
C ARG A 123 14.82 9.15 -20.98
N GLY A 124 15.10 7.85 -20.92
CA GLY A 124 14.86 6.89 -22.00
C GLY A 124 16.03 6.71 -22.97
N GLU A 125 17.07 7.54 -22.88
CA GLU A 125 18.30 7.37 -23.66
C GLU A 125 19.21 6.28 -23.05
N TYR A 126 20.08 5.70 -23.86
CA TYR A 126 20.99 4.63 -23.44
C TYR A 126 21.93 5.08 -22.30
N GLY A 127 22.50 6.28 -22.41
CA GLY A 127 23.37 6.89 -21.41
C GLY A 127 22.66 7.14 -20.07
N HIS A 128 21.36 7.45 -20.09
CA HIS A 128 20.62 7.74 -18.86
C HIS A 128 20.39 6.50 -17.99
N ASP A 129 20.51 5.30 -18.51
CA ASP A 129 20.19 4.09 -17.76
C ASP A 129 21.38 3.56 -16.92
N ILE A 130 21.09 2.73 -15.91
CA ILE A 130 22.07 2.21 -14.93
C ILE A 130 23.08 1.27 -15.62
N VAL A 131 24.33 1.23 -15.16
CA VAL A 131 25.33 0.28 -15.67
C VAL A 131 24.92 -1.18 -15.43
N ASP A 132 25.35 -2.09 -16.31
CA ASP A 132 24.85 -3.47 -16.35
C ASP A 132 25.09 -4.24 -15.02
N GLU A 133 26.20 -3.94 -14.35
CA GLU A 133 26.61 -4.57 -13.08
C GLU A 133 25.66 -4.28 -11.91
N LEU A 134 24.90 -3.19 -12.00
CA LEU A 134 24.07 -2.64 -10.93
C LEU A 134 22.60 -2.57 -11.32
N GLN A 135 22.20 -3.28 -12.38
CA GLN A 135 20.83 -3.26 -12.87
C GLN A 135 19.82 -3.64 -11.76
N PRO A 136 18.70 -2.90 -11.65
CA PRO A 136 17.67 -3.18 -10.68
C PRO A 136 17.01 -4.55 -10.89
N LEU A 137 16.68 -5.24 -9.80
CA LEU A 137 15.84 -6.44 -9.85
C LEU A 137 14.35 -6.07 -9.89
N PRO A 138 13.46 -6.99 -10.35
CA PRO A 138 12.02 -6.80 -10.25
C PRO A 138 11.58 -6.41 -8.83
N GLY A 139 10.85 -5.30 -8.73
CA GLY A 139 10.35 -4.77 -7.45
C GLY A 139 11.29 -3.80 -6.72
N GLU A 140 12.53 -3.63 -7.17
CA GLU A 140 13.40 -2.54 -6.69
C GLU A 140 12.92 -1.18 -7.22
N VAL A 141 13.08 -0.13 -6.41
CA VAL A 141 12.58 1.20 -6.77
C VAL A 141 13.60 1.92 -7.62
N VAL A 142 13.17 2.55 -8.72
CA VAL A 142 14.00 3.44 -9.55
C VAL A 142 13.36 4.81 -9.59
N ILE A 143 14.09 5.84 -9.17
CA ILE A 143 13.63 7.24 -9.15
C ILE A 143 14.43 8.06 -10.15
N ASP A 144 13.75 8.59 -11.17
CA ASP A 144 14.34 9.57 -12.06
C ASP A 144 14.22 10.97 -11.44
N LYS A 145 15.35 11.65 -11.22
CA LYS A 145 15.43 12.95 -10.57
C LYS A 145 15.98 14.03 -11.50
N PRO A 146 15.33 15.19 -11.65
CA PRO A 146 15.87 16.31 -12.43
C PRO A 146 16.89 17.15 -11.63
N GLY A 147 16.95 16.95 -10.31
CA GLY A 147 17.85 17.65 -9.39
C GLY A 147 19.05 16.80 -8.95
N LYS A 148 19.99 17.47 -8.27
CA LYS A 148 21.14 16.83 -7.64
C LYS A 148 20.72 15.99 -6.44
N GLY A 149 19.94 16.60 -5.54
CA GLY A 149 19.34 15.92 -4.39
C GLY A 149 18.23 14.97 -4.83
N SER A 150 18.19 13.78 -4.23
CA SER A 150 17.21 12.74 -4.61
C SER A 150 15.77 13.11 -4.30
N PHE A 151 15.53 14.04 -3.37
CA PHE A 151 14.18 14.47 -2.99
C PHE A 151 13.68 15.68 -3.78
N TRP A 152 14.51 16.28 -4.63
CA TRP A 152 14.11 17.44 -5.41
C TRP A 152 13.19 17.04 -6.58
N ASN A 153 11.91 17.41 -6.48
CA ASN A 153 10.90 17.16 -7.49
C ASN A 153 10.76 15.67 -7.84
N THR A 154 10.76 14.81 -6.81
CA THR A 154 10.58 13.36 -6.93
C THR A 154 9.59 12.83 -5.89
N THR A 155 9.15 11.60 -6.09
CA THR A 155 8.29 10.86 -5.15
C THR A 155 9.08 10.04 -4.12
N ILE A 156 10.40 10.20 -4.01
CA ILE A 156 11.23 9.31 -3.17
C ILE A 156 10.83 9.35 -1.69
N LEU A 157 10.48 10.54 -1.17
CA LEU A 157 10.04 10.69 0.22
C LEU A 157 8.82 9.80 0.49
N HIS A 158 7.83 9.88 -0.40
CA HIS A 158 6.63 9.07 -0.36
C HIS A 158 6.97 7.57 -0.40
N GLN A 159 7.81 7.17 -1.36
CA GLN A 159 8.18 5.77 -1.55
C GLN A 159 8.90 5.17 -0.34
N LEU A 160 9.74 5.96 0.33
CA LEU A 160 10.42 5.56 1.57
C LEU A 160 9.43 5.46 2.73
N LYS A 161 8.54 6.43 2.90
CA LYS A 161 7.50 6.43 3.94
C LYS A 161 6.50 5.30 3.77
N ALA A 162 6.07 5.04 2.53
CA ALA A 162 5.18 3.94 2.20
C ALA A 162 5.76 2.57 2.59
N ARG A 163 7.09 2.47 2.68
CA ARG A 163 7.86 1.31 3.14
C ARG A 163 8.28 1.38 4.62
N ALA A 164 7.84 2.41 5.35
CA ALA A 164 8.26 2.72 6.71
C ALA A 164 9.78 2.76 6.89
N ILE A 165 10.51 3.26 5.89
CA ILE A 165 11.96 3.45 5.99
C ILE A 165 12.25 4.65 6.90
N THR A 166 13.29 4.50 7.71
CA THR A 166 13.77 5.51 8.66
C THR A 166 15.28 5.69 8.57
N HIS A 167 16.00 4.68 8.07
CA HIS A 167 17.43 4.69 7.91
C HIS A 167 17.81 4.49 6.45
N LEU A 168 18.84 5.19 5.99
CA LEU A 168 19.39 5.08 4.65
C LEU A 168 20.87 4.73 4.71
N ILE A 169 21.23 3.61 4.11
CA ILE A 169 22.61 3.33 3.72
C ILE A 169 22.78 3.91 2.32
N VAL A 170 23.79 4.75 2.11
CA VAL A 170 23.92 5.54 0.88
C VAL A 170 25.21 5.20 0.15
N SER A 171 25.11 4.95 -1.14
CA SER A 171 26.21 4.73 -2.09
C SER A 171 25.93 5.50 -3.39
N GLY A 172 26.90 5.52 -4.31
CA GLY A 172 26.74 6.12 -5.63
C GLY A 172 27.78 7.19 -5.95
N VAL A 173 27.63 7.83 -7.10
CA VAL A 173 28.66 8.71 -7.67
C VAL A 173 28.38 10.19 -7.43
N THR A 174 29.39 11.01 -7.69
CA THR A 174 29.45 12.45 -7.45
C THR A 174 29.35 12.79 -5.95
N THR A 175 30.35 12.32 -5.18
CA THR A 175 30.41 12.47 -3.71
C THR A 175 30.09 13.89 -3.25
N GLU A 176 30.74 14.89 -3.85
CA GLU A 176 30.63 16.32 -3.57
C GLU A 176 29.34 16.98 -4.10
N CYS A 177 28.50 16.24 -4.81
CA CYS A 177 27.30 16.73 -5.46
C CYS A 177 26.06 15.93 -5.06
N CYS A 178 25.61 14.96 -5.86
CA CYS A 178 24.33 14.28 -5.68
C CYS A 178 24.31 13.46 -4.38
N PHE A 179 25.42 12.80 -4.05
CA PHE A 179 25.58 12.01 -2.83
C PHE A 179 25.43 12.87 -1.57
N ALA A 180 26.27 13.89 -1.40
CA ALA A 180 26.24 14.76 -0.22
C ALA A 180 24.93 15.58 -0.12
N THR A 181 24.40 16.06 -1.25
CA THR A 181 23.12 16.80 -1.27
C THR A 181 21.98 15.91 -0.79
N THR A 182 21.93 14.66 -1.25
CA THR A 182 20.90 13.70 -0.87
C THR A 182 20.96 13.35 0.61
N ILE A 183 22.14 13.08 1.16
CA ILE A 183 22.29 12.79 2.60
C ILE A 183 21.81 13.96 3.46
N ARG A 184 22.18 15.19 3.12
CA ARG A 184 21.73 16.38 3.87
C ARG A 184 20.22 16.56 3.79
N GLU A 185 19.65 16.46 2.59
CA GLU A 185 18.20 16.54 2.39
C GLU A 185 17.42 15.45 3.13
N ALA A 186 17.97 14.24 3.21
CA ALA A 186 17.39 13.12 3.93
C ALA A 186 17.41 13.35 5.45
N ASN A 187 18.52 13.81 6.02
CA ASN A 187 18.62 14.15 7.45
C ASN A 187 17.64 15.28 7.83
N ASP A 188 17.53 16.34 7.02
CA ASP A 188 16.54 17.42 7.23
C ASP A 188 15.09 16.92 7.20
N ARG A 189 14.86 15.79 6.53
CA ARG A 189 13.56 15.10 6.46
C ARG A 189 13.39 14.03 7.53
N GLY A 190 14.35 13.85 8.44
CA GLY A 190 14.26 12.94 9.58
C GLY A 190 14.75 11.53 9.34
N PHE A 191 15.49 11.25 8.26
CA PHE A 191 16.15 9.96 8.04
C PHE A 191 17.54 9.92 8.65
N GLU A 192 17.89 8.81 9.30
CA GLU A 192 19.26 8.55 9.74
C GLU A 192 20.09 7.99 8.57
N CYS A 193 21.11 8.72 8.14
CA CYS A 193 21.84 8.39 6.91
C CYS A 193 23.30 8.03 7.19
N CYS A 194 23.75 6.91 6.61
CA CYS A 194 25.15 6.49 6.62
C CYS A 194 25.67 6.32 5.20
N GLY A 195 26.62 7.17 4.79
CA GLY A 195 27.32 7.05 3.52
C GLY A 195 28.46 6.03 3.58
N ILE A 196 28.64 5.23 2.54
CA ILE A 196 29.70 4.21 2.47
C ILE A 196 30.89 4.72 1.66
N GLU A 197 32.03 4.89 2.32
CA GLU A 197 33.21 5.59 1.79
C GLU A 197 33.76 4.97 0.50
N GLU A 198 33.88 3.64 0.44
CA GLU A 198 34.41 2.93 -0.73
C GLU A 198 33.38 2.83 -1.86
N ALA A 199 32.09 2.95 -1.56
CA ALA A 199 30.99 2.88 -2.52
C ALA A 199 30.55 4.28 -3.01
N THR A 200 31.45 5.26 -2.96
CA THR A 200 31.23 6.59 -3.57
C THR A 200 32.51 7.19 -4.13
N SER A 201 32.38 8.01 -5.16
CA SER A 201 33.51 8.76 -5.74
C SER A 201 33.02 9.97 -6.55
N GLY A 202 33.92 10.89 -6.85
CA GLY A 202 33.71 12.05 -7.72
C GLY A 202 34.84 12.19 -8.74
N TYR A 203 34.70 13.11 -9.71
CA TYR A 203 35.70 13.28 -10.79
C TYR A 203 36.87 14.21 -10.43
N ASN A 204 36.77 14.86 -9.28
CA ASN A 204 37.68 15.92 -8.84
C ASN A 204 38.87 15.36 -8.05
N ASP A 205 39.77 16.26 -7.62
CA ASP A 205 40.89 15.95 -6.74
C ASP A 205 40.42 15.14 -5.51
N VAL A 206 41.22 14.16 -5.08
CA VAL A 206 40.95 13.30 -3.90
C VAL A 206 40.60 14.13 -2.66
N CYS A 207 41.13 15.34 -2.54
CA CYS A 207 40.82 16.26 -1.44
C CYS A 207 39.33 16.65 -1.37
N PHE A 208 38.61 16.70 -2.50
CA PHE A 208 37.18 17.04 -2.54
C PHE A 208 36.31 15.94 -1.96
N LYS A 209 36.62 14.67 -2.29
CA LYS A 209 35.93 13.51 -1.71
C LYS A 209 36.11 13.52 -0.20
N GLN A 210 37.36 13.57 0.28
CA GLN A 210 37.66 13.51 1.71
C GLN A 210 36.99 14.65 2.49
N SER A 211 37.13 15.90 2.01
CA SER A 211 36.50 17.06 2.64
C SER A 211 34.99 16.92 2.70
N THR A 212 34.36 16.36 1.66
CA THR A 212 32.91 16.14 1.62
C THR A 212 32.47 15.14 2.67
N LEU A 213 33.15 13.98 2.75
CA LEU A 213 32.85 12.95 3.74
C LEU A 213 33.05 13.50 5.17
N ASP A 214 34.13 14.26 5.40
CA ASP A 214 34.40 14.89 6.69
C ASP A 214 33.32 15.90 7.09
N MET A 215 32.79 16.67 6.15
CA MET A 215 31.65 17.57 6.40
C MET A 215 30.33 16.84 6.70
N ILE A 216 30.16 15.57 6.30
CA ILE A 216 28.95 14.77 6.58
C ILE A 216 28.99 14.23 8.00
N HIS A 217 30.10 13.65 8.44
CA HIS A 217 30.18 13.08 9.80
C HIS A 217 30.60 14.09 10.89
N TRP A 218 30.81 15.36 10.51
CA TRP A 218 31.11 16.44 11.45
C TRP A 218 29.97 16.73 12.44
N SER A 219 30.28 17.50 13.49
CA SER A 219 29.33 17.95 14.51
C SER A 219 28.58 16.80 15.21
N GLN A 220 29.31 15.71 15.53
CA GLN A 220 28.80 14.56 16.30
C GLN A 220 27.56 13.89 15.66
N GLY A 221 27.48 13.88 14.33
CA GLY A 221 26.48 13.11 13.58
C GLY A 221 25.30 13.95 13.12
N LEU A 222 25.30 15.26 13.38
CA LEU A 222 24.23 16.18 13.00
C LEU A 222 23.91 16.16 11.49
N PHE A 223 24.91 15.93 10.64
CA PHE A 223 24.75 15.89 9.18
C PHE A 223 24.76 14.47 8.60
N GLY A 224 24.81 13.45 9.45
CA GLY A 224 24.85 12.04 9.08
C GLY A 224 26.12 11.31 9.52
N PHE A 225 26.29 10.11 8.98
CA PHE A 225 27.37 9.18 9.30
C PHE A 225 28.14 8.81 8.05
N ILE A 226 29.42 8.45 8.20
CA ILE A 226 30.22 7.82 7.16
C ILE A 226 30.82 6.53 7.72
N GLY A 227 30.62 5.41 7.04
CA GLY A 227 31.11 4.10 7.44
C GLY A 227 31.92 3.42 6.34
N GLY A 228 32.70 2.42 6.73
CA GLY A 228 33.44 1.57 5.80
C GLY A 228 32.58 0.42 5.27
N LEU A 229 32.84 0.01 4.03
CA LEU A 229 32.12 -1.09 3.38
C LEU A 229 32.31 -2.42 4.14
N GLN A 230 33.55 -2.76 4.50
CA GLN A 230 33.86 -4.06 5.08
C GLN A 230 33.18 -4.30 6.44
N PRO A 231 33.22 -3.36 7.42
CA PRO A 231 32.46 -3.50 8.66
C PRO A 231 30.94 -3.67 8.46
N LEU A 232 30.36 -2.98 7.46
CA LEU A 232 28.94 -3.15 7.13
C LEU A 232 28.65 -4.54 6.55
N LEU A 233 29.50 -5.05 5.66
CA LEU A 233 29.35 -6.41 5.13
C LEU A 233 29.41 -7.46 6.25
N GLU A 234 30.29 -7.28 7.23
CA GLU A 234 30.40 -8.15 8.40
C GLU A 234 29.14 -8.09 9.28
N ALA A 235 28.54 -6.90 9.45
CA ALA A 235 27.28 -6.75 10.18
C ALA A 235 26.09 -7.41 9.46
N LEU A 236 26.09 -7.42 8.12
CA LEU A 236 25.03 -8.05 7.31
C LEU A 236 25.23 -9.56 7.13
N ALA A 237 26.46 -10.07 7.28
CA ALA A 237 26.80 -11.45 6.98
C ALA A 237 26.00 -12.48 7.79
N PRO A 238 25.81 -12.37 9.13
CA PRO A 238 25.04 -13.36 9.89
C PRO A 238 23.60 -13.51 9.39
N VAL A 239 22.96 -12.39 9.03
CA VAL A 239 21.57 -12.36 8.53
C VAL A 239 21.50 -12.92 7.11
N SER A 240 22.51 -12.63 6.29
CA SER A 240 22.63 -13.13 4.93
C SER A 240 22.89 -14.64 4.90
N THR A 241 23.85 -15.12 5.70
CA THR A 241 24.23 -16.55 5.78
C THR A 241 23.13 -17.41 6.37
N ALA A 242 22.45 -16.99 7.44
CA ALA A 242 21.30 -17.71 7.98
C ALA A 242 20.17 -17.91 6.94
N ARG A 243 20.08 -17.02 5.94
CA ARG A 243 19.14 -17.14 4.81
C ARG A 243 19.70 -17.95 3.65
N LEU A 244 20.99 -17.85 3.39
CA LEU A 244 21.68 -18.61 2.34
C LEU A 244 21.82 -20.10 2.70
N GLU A 245 22.04 -20.45 3.96
CA GLU A 245 22.02 -21.84 4.46
C GLU A 245 20.64 -22.49 4.29
N GLY A 246 19.58 -21.69 4.17
CA GLY A 246 18.23 -22.16 3.79
C GLY A 246 17.99 -22.34 2.29
N GLY A 247 18.90 -21.89 1.40
CA GLY A 247 18.58 -21.76 -0.04
C GLY A 247 19.69 -22.00 -1.07
N LEU A 248 20.94 -22.29 -0.67
CA LEU A 248 22.05 -22.45 -1.64
C LEU A 248 22.11 -23.81 -2.35
N THR A 249 21.47 -24.84 -1.81
CA THR A 249 21.19 -26.09 -2.53
C THR A 249 19.69 -26.27 -2.54
N PRO A 250 19.01 -26.30 -3.71
CA PRO A 250 17.60 -26.66 -3.76
C PRO A 250 17.44 -27.96 -2.98
N PRO A 251 16.52 -28.04 -2.00
CA PRO A 251 16.31 -29.28 -1.31
C PRO A 251 16.02 -30.36 -2.36
N GLN A 252 16.67 -31.53 -2.25
CA GLN A 252 16.51 -32.59 -3.26
C GLN A 252 15.04 -33.01 -3.42
N THR A 253 14.22 -32.70 -2.41
CA THR A 253 12.76 -32.72 -2.47
C THR A 253 12.24 -31.29 -2.33
N PRO A 254 11.47 -30.75 -3.30
CA PRO A 254 10.82 -29.45 -3.16
C PRO A 254 10.02 -29.34 -1.85
N PRO A 255 10.02 -28.18 -1.17
CA PRO A 255 9.22 -28.00 0.03
C PRO A 255 7.73 -28.20 -0.29
N ALA A 256 7.01 -28.87 0.60
CA ALA A 256 5.55 -28.97 0.50
C ALA A 256 4.92 -27.63 0.90
N PHE A 257 3.79 -27.28 0.27
CA PHE A 257 3.02 -26.11 0.67
C PHE A 257 2.41 -26.33 2.07
N ASP A 258 2.70 -25.41 3.00
CA ASP A 258 2.30 -25.51 4.41
C ASP A 258 0.93 -24.87 4.71
N GLY A 259 0.32 -24.21 3.72
CA GLY A 259 -0.97 -23.54 3.85
C GLY A 259 -0.89 -22.06 4.23
N ASP A 260 0.30 -21.50 4.48
CA ASP A 260 0.48 -20.07 4.76
C ASP A 260 0.44 -19.27 3.46
N LEU A 261 -0.59 -18.44 3.33
CA LEU A 261 -0.83 -17.60 2.17
C LEU A 261 -0.46 -16.12 2.41
N THR A 262 0.27 -15.78 3.48
CA THR A 262 0.84 -14.43 3.63
C THR A 262 1.89 -14.18 2.56
N LEU A 263 2.05 -12.92 2.12
CA LEU A 263 2.97 -12.61 1.02
C LEU A 263 4.42 -12.92 1.40
N LYS A 264 4.79 -12.67 2.66
CA LYS A 264 6.13 -12.95 3.19
C LYS A 264 6.45 -14.45 3.15
N ALA A 265 5.52 -15.31 3.60
CA ALA A 265 5.72 -16.76 3.63
C ALA A 265 5.81 -17.36 2.23
N LEU A 266 4.90 -16.97 1.31
CA LEU A 266 4.92 -17.45 -0.07
C LEU A 266 6.19 -17.01 -0.79
N LYS A 267 6.57 -15.73 -0.69
CA LYS A 267 7.81 -15.22 -1.30
C LYS A 267 9.04 -16.00 -0.84
N GLN A 268 9.13 -16.30 0.45
CA GLN A 268 10.22 -17.11 0.99
C GLN A 268 10.16 -18.55 0.47
N SER A 269 8.99 -19.19 0.50
CA SER A 269 8.81 -20.56 0.02
C SER A 269 9.16 -20.71 -1.46
N TYR A 270 8.82 -19.74 -2.31
CA TYR A 270 9.19 -19.75 -3.73
C TYR A 270 10.69 -19.56 -3.95
N LYS A 271 11.36 -18.73 -3.13
CA LYS A 271 12.83 -18.64 -3.12
C LYS A 271 13.46 -19.99 -2.75
N ASP A 272 12.87 -20.68 -1.78
CA ASP A 272 13.33 -21.99 -1.30
C ASP A 272 12.95 -23.16 -2.24
N GLY A 273 12.16 -22.88 -3.28
CA GLY A 273 11.89 -23.80 -4.38
C GLY A 273 10.50 -24.43 -4.44
N LEU A 274 9.53 -23.94 -3.66
CA LEU A 274 8.12 -24.30 -3.82
C LEU A 274 7.65 -23.98 -5.25
N SER A 275 6.85 -24.85 -5.85
CA SER A 275 6.24 -24.58 -7.17
C SER A 275 4.94 -23.79 -6.98
N PRO A 276 4.72 -22.70 -7.74
CA PRO A 276 3.41 -22.04 -7.81
C PRO A 276 2.29 -22.99 -8.24
N GLU A 277 2.57 -24.00 -9.07
CA GLU A 277 1.58 -25.02 -9.44
C GLU A 277 1.09 -25.79 -8.21
N SER A 278 1.99 -26.21 -7.32
CA SER A 278 1.61 -26.92 -6.08
C SER A 278 0.70 -26.09 -5.18
N VAL A 279 0.91 -24.77 -5.14
CA VAL A 279 0.05 -23.84 -4.40
C VAL A 279 -1.34 -23.75 -5.06
N VAL A 280 -1.39 -23.67 -6.40
CA VAL A 280 -2.65 -23.68 -7.16
C VAL A 280 -3.44 -24.97 -6.89
N GLU A 281 -2.80 -26.14 -6.93
CA GLU A 281 -3.47 -27.42 -6.68
C GLU A 281 -4.13 -27.45 -5.30
N ALA A 282 -3.38 -27.11 -4.25
CA ALA A 282 -3.87 -27.09 -2.89
C ALA A 282 -5.02 -26.09 -2.70
N ILE A 283 -4.96 -24.93 -3.36
CA ILE A 283 -6.01 -23.92 -3.30
C ILE A 283 -7.30 -24.39 -3.97
N TYR A 284 -7.21 -25.01 -5.15
CA TYR A 284 -8.41 -25.50 -5.84
C TYR A 284 -9.07 -26.66 -5.09
N GLU A 285 -8.29 -27.55 -4.46
CA GLU A 285 -8.83 -28.57 -3.56
C GLU A 285 -9.57 -27.95 -2.37
N LYS A 286 -8.99 -26.90 -1.78
CA LYS A 286 -9.61 -26.18 -0.68
C LYS A 286 -10.87 -25.44 -1.09
N ILE A 287 -10.87 -24.79 -2.27
CA ILE A 287 -12.05 -24.11 -2.83
C ILE A 287 -13.18 -25.12 -3.03
N GLU A 288 -12.89 -26.30 -3.58
CA GLU A 288 -13.90 -27.34 -3.80
C GLU A 288 -14.50 -27.84 -2.48
N ALA A 289 -13.67 -28.03 -1.44
CA ALA A 289 -14.16 -28.36 -0.11
C ALA A 289 -15.03 -27.23 0.49
N TYR A 290 -14.61 -25.98 0.32
CA TYR A 290 -15.27 -24.81 0.90
C TYR A 290 -16.62 -24.48 0.24
N LYS A 291 -16.87 -24.90 -1.01
CA LYS A 291 -18.19 -24.78 -1.65
C LYS A 291 -19.32 -25.43 -0.84
N LYS A 292 -19.01 -26.46 -0.03
CA LYS A 292 -19.97 -27.12 0.88
C LYS A 292 -20.27 -26.29 2.13
N VAL A 293 -19.39 -25.33 2.46
CA VAL A 293 -19.53 -24.40 3.59
C VAL A 293 -20.28 -23.16 3.11
N ASP A 294 -19.75 -22.49 2.09
CA ASP A 294 -20.36 -21.30 1.48
C ASP A 294 -20.22 -21.37 -0.05
N SER A 295 -21.31 -21.69 -0.73
CA SER A 295 -21.36 -21.77 -2.19
C SER A 295 -21.49 -20.40 -2.87
N ALA A 296 -21.73 -19.32 -2.11
CA ALA A 296 -22.03 -17.99 -2.63
C ALA A 296 -20.78 -17.08 -2.75
N VAL A 297 -19.59 -17.58 -2.42
CA VAL A 297 -18.33 -16.79 -2.44
C VAL A 297 -17.97 -16.30 -3.84
N TRP A 298 -18.12 -17.17 -4.86
CA TRP A 298 -17.63 -16.94 -6.22
C TRP A 298 -18.80 -16.71 -7.18
N ILE A 299 -18.75 -15.64 -7.97
CA ILE A 299 -19.63 -15.45 -9.14
C ILE A 299 -19.00 -16.12 -10.36
N HIS A 300 -17.68 -15.99 -10.50
CA HIS A 300 -16.89 -16.63 -11.54
C HIS A 300 -15.63 -17.21 -10.90
N LEU A 301 -15.37 -18.50 -11.12
CA LEU A 301 -14.13 -19.15 -10.72
C LEU A 301 -13.34 -19.49 -11.98
N GLU A 302 -12.08 -19.07 -12.05
CA GLU A 302 -11.21 -19.38 -13.18
C GLU A 302 -11.01 -20.91 -13.26
N PRO A 303 -11.04 -21.54 -14.43
CA PRO A 303 -10.74 -22.97 -14.55
C PRO A 303 -9.33 -23.29 -14.00
N ARG A 304 -9.22 -24.34 -13.19
CA ARG A 304 -7.96 -24.81 -12.57
C ARG A 304 -6.81 -24.89 -13.57
N GLU A 305 -7.06 -25.47 -14.75
CA GLU A 305 -6.06 -25.62 -15.81
C GLU A 305 -5.51 -24.28 -16.33
N ASN A 306 -6.35 -23.24 -16.40
CA ASN A 306 -5.91 -21.92 -16.84
C ASN A 306 -4.95 -21.28 -15.82
N VAL A 307 -5.23 -21.48 -14.52
CA VAL A 307 -4.37 -20.97 -13.44
C VAL A 307 -3.06 -21.76 -13.36
N LEU A 308 -3.10 -23.09 -13.55
CA LEU A 308 -1.89 -23.91 -13.67
C LEU A 308 -1.03 -23.48 -14.86
N GLU A 309 -1.64 -23.21 -16.00
CA GLU A 309 -0.92 -22.71 -17.17
C GLU A 309 -0.30 -21.32 -16.92
N ALA A 310 -1.01 -20.42 -16.22
CA ALA A 310 -0.44 -19.15 -15.80
C ALA A 310 0.75 -19.35 -14.83
N ALA A 311 0.66 -20.29 -13.90
CA ALA A 311 1.75 -20.64 -12.98
C ALA A 311 3.00 -21.15 -13.73
N ARG A 312 2.85 -22.02 -14.73
CA ARG A 312 3.96 -22.49 -15.58
C ARG A 312 4.61 -21.37 -16.38
N LYS A 313 3.80 -20.46 -16.93
CA LYS A 313 4.28 -19.28 -17.66
C LYS A 313 5.08 -18.35 -16.75
N LEU A 314 4.65 -18.17 -15.50
CA LEU A 314 5.41 -17.39 -14.51
C LEU A 314 6.77 -18.02 -14.22
N ALA A 315 6.82 -19.33 -13.94
CA ALA A 315 8.08 -20.05 -13.69
C ALA A 315 9.04 -19.97 -14.89
N THR A 316 8.51 -20.00 -16.11
CA THR A 316 9.33 -19.83 -17.33
C THR A 316 9.84 -18.39 -17.50
N ARG A 317 9.00 -17.40 -17.16
CA ARG A 317 9.35 -15.97 -17.28
C ARG A 317 10.37 -15.52 -16.23
N PHE A 318 10.34 -16.11 -15.04
CA PHE A 318 11.23 -15.79 -13.92
C PHE A 318 11.95 -17.06 -13.42
N PRO A 319 12.95 -17.55 -14.19
CA PRO A 319 13.67 -18.77 -13.83
C PRO A 319 14.63 -18.58 -12.64
N ASP A 320 15.08 -17.35 -12.40
CA ASP A 320 15.93 -17.00 -11.26
C ASP A 320 15.08 -16.71 -10.01
N ARG A 321 15.20 -17.60 -9.02
CA ARG A 321 14.48 -17.53 -7.74
C ARG A 321 14.94 -16.36 -6.87
N HIS A 322 16.11 -15.78 -7.13
CA HIS A 322 16.58 -14.60 -6.42
C HIS A 322 16.08 -13.29 -7.03
N ALA A 323 15.49 -13.34 -8.22
CA ALA A 323 14.97 -12.20 -8.97
C ALA A 323 13.45 -12.28 -9.24
N LEU A 324 12.69 -12.85 -8.30
CA LEU A 324 11.23 -12.99 -8.43
C LEU A 324 10.52 -11.65 -8.20
N PRO A 325 9.46 -11.33 -8.97
CA PRO A 325 8.66 -10.15 -8.73
C PRO A 325 7.88 -10.24 -7.41
N PRO A 326 7.45 -9.11 -6.83
CA PRO A 326 6.82 -9.03 -5.51
C PRO A 326 5.61 -9.95 -5.27
N LEU A 327 4.81 -10.25 -6.30
CA LEU A 327 3.62 -11.09 -6.20
C LEU A 327 3.75 -12.41 -6.96
N PHE A 328 4.98 -12.86 -7.26
CA PHE A 328 5.22 -14.11 -7.99
C PHE A 328 4.41 -15.28 -7.41
N GLY A 329 3.53 -15.88 -8.21
CA GLY A 329 2.73 -17.03 -7.82
C GLY A 329 1.71 -16.76 -6.71
N VAL A 330 1.43 -15.50 -6.38
CA VAL A 330 0.51 -15.15 -5.29
C VAL A 330 -0.95 -15.26 -5.77
N PRO A 331 -1.77 -16.14 -5.19
CA PRO A 331 -3.18 -16.32 -5.56
C PRO A 331 -4.04 -15.16 -5.04
N PHE A 332 -4.87 -14.57 -5.90
CA PHE A 332 -5.77 -13.47 -5.51
C PHE A 332 -7.13 -13.55 -6.18
N SER A 333 -8.12 -12.92 -5.54
CA SER A 333 -9.46 -12.74 -6.08
C SER A 333 -9.79 -11.28 -6.37
N VAL A 334 -10.85 -11.06 -7.14
CA VAL A 334 -11.29 -9.72 -7.56
C VAL A 334 -12.79 -9.58 -7.35
N LYS A 335 -13.24 -8.52 -6.66
CA LYS A 335 -14.67 -8.22 -6.54
C LYS A 335 -15.31 -8.09 -7.93
N ASP A 336 -16.50 -8.68 -8.14
CA ASP A 336 -17.16 -8.68 -9.45
C ASP A 336 -17.75 -7.33 -9.92
N SER A 337 -17.16 -6.23 -9.48
CA SER A 337 -17.37 -4.88 -10.01
C SER A 337 -16.13 -4.35 -10.73
N ILE A 338 -15.05 -5.13 -10.79
CA ILE A 338 -13.75 -4.74 -11.36
C ILE A 338 -13.53 -5.55 -12.65
N ASP A 339 -13.17 -4.86 -13.72
CA ASP A 339 -13.09 -5.41 -15.06
C ASP A 339 -11.84 -6.25 -15.28
N ILE A 340 -12.02 -7.36 -16.01
CA ILE A 340 -10.96 -8.22 -16.52
C ILE A 340 -11.31 -8.54 -17.97
N ALA A 341 -10.41 -8.22 -18.89
CA ALA A 341 -10.65 -8.39 -20.32
C ALA A 341 -11.12 -9.82 -20.65
N GLY A 342 -12.25 -9.95 -21.34
CA GLY A 342 -12.82 -11.24 -21.74
C GLY A 342 -13.59 -12.01 -20.66
N ILE A 343 -13.61 -11.55 -19.40
CA ILE A 343 -14.37 -12.18 -18.31
C ILE A 343 -15.55 -11.27 -17.94
N PRO A 344 -16.80 -11.79 -17.87
CA PRO A 344 -17.95 -10.97 -17.48
C PRO A 344 -17.76 -10.24 -16.15
N THR A 345 -18.12 -8.95 -16.12
CA THR A 345 -18.33 -8.16 -14.89
C THR A 345 -19.82 -7.99 -14.71
N THR A 346 -20.40 -8.55 -13.64
CA THR A 346 -21.85 -8.50 -13.42
C THR A 346 -22.26 -7.47 -12.39
N THR A 347 -21.38 -7.09 -11.47
CA THR A 347 -21.66 -6.22 -10.32
C THR A 347 -22.86 -6.74 -9.49
N ALA A 348 -22.99 -8.08 -9.45
CA ALA A 348 -24.14 -8.81 -8.91
C ALA A 348 -25.51 -8.34 -9.47
N CYS A 349 -25.53 -7.77 -10.67
CA CYS A 349 -26.69 -7.19 -11.34
C CYS A 349 -26.73 -7.66 -12.80
N PRO A 350 -27.45 -8.75 -13.13
CA PRO A 350 -27.45 -9.32 -14.48
C PRO A 350 -27.71 -8.32 -15.63
N PRO A 351 -28.59 -7.30 -15.50
CA PRO A 351 -28.76 -6.28 -16.55
C PRO A 351 -27.56 -5.34 -16.77
N MET A 352 -26.66 -5.23 -15.80
CA MET A 352 -25.41 -4.46 -15.92
C MET A 352 -24.24 -5.33 -16.42
N ALA A 353 -24.47 -6.63 -16.60
CA ALA A 353 -23.41 -7.55 -16.99
C ALA A 353 -22.86 -7.20 -18.38
N HIS A 354 -21.55 -7.11 -18.47
CA HIS A 354 -20.85 -6.87 -19.72
C HIS A 354 -19.51 -7.62 -19.73
N VAL A 355 -18.96 -7.84 -20.92
CA VAL A 355 -17.62 -8.41 -21.09
C VAL A 355 -16.69 -7.27 -21.52
N PRO A 356 -15.79 -6.80 -20.65
CA PRO A 356 -14.92 -5.67 -20.96
C PRO A 356 -13.83 -6.11 -21.95
N SER A 357 -13.41 -5.17 -22.82
CA SER A 357 -12.32 -5.39 -23.77
C SER A 357 -10.93 -5.07 -23.20
N ALA A 358 -10.89 -4.37 -22.08
CA ALA A 358 -9.68 -4.03 -21.34
C ALA A 358 -9.91 -4.31 -19.85
N SER A 359 -8.85 -4.74 -19.16
CA SER A 359 -8.90 -4.95 -17.72
C SER A 359 -8.81 -3.63 -16.96
N ALA A 360 -9.21 -3.66 -15.69
CA ALA A 360 -8.96 -2.56 -14.76
C ALA A 360 -7.45 -2.34 -14.57
N VAL A 361 -7.04 -1.09 -14.42
CA VAL A 361 -5.62 -0.73 -14.24
C VAL A 361 -5.01 -1.44 -13.03
N VAL A 362 -5.79 -1.59 -11.94
CA VAL A 362 -5.35 -2.30 -10.74
C VAL A 362 -5.15 -3.80 -10.97
N TYR A 363 -5.95 -4.44 -11.82
CA TYR A 363 -5.77 -5.83 -12.18
C TYR A 363 -4.47 -6.02 -12.98
N ASP A 364 -4.25 -5.19 -14.00
CA ASP A 364 -3.04 -5.27 -14.82
C ASP A 364 -1.77 -5.05 -13.99
N LYS A 365 -1.80 -4.10 -13.04
CA LYS A 365 -0.68 -3.87 -12.12
C LYS A 365 -0.33 -5.10 -11.29
N VAL A 366 -1.30 -5.82 -10.72
CA VAL A 366 -1.00 -7.02 -9.90
C VAL A 366 -0.55 -8.21 -10.76
N ILE A 367 -1.14 -8.40 -11.95
CA ILE A 367 -0.72 -9.44 -12.88
C ILE A 367 0.71 -9.19 -13.37
N ALA A 368 1.08 -7.94 -13.63
CA ALA A 368 2.44 -7.57 -14.03
C ALA A 368 3.49 -7.92 -12.94
N GLN A 369 3.09 -7.94 -11.66
CA GLN A 369 3.95 -8.36 -10.55
C GLN A 369 3.92 -9.88 -10.27
N GLY A 370 3.28 -10.66 -11.13
CA GLY A 370 3.32 -12.13 -11.10
C GLY A 370 2.20 -12.80 -10.28
N ALA A 371 1.13 -12.08 -9.93
CA ALA A 371 0.00 -12.66 -9.20
C ALA A 371 -0.81 -13.64 -10.08
N LEU A 372 -1.48 -14.60 -9.44
CA LEU A 372 -2.34 -15.62 -10.06
C LEU A 372 -3.81 -15.33 -9.76
N PHE A 373 -4.59 -15.01 -10.80
CA PHE A 373 -6.02 -14.73 -10.68
C PHE A 373 -6.81 -16.02 -10.47
N ILE A 374 -7.61 -16.07 -9.40
CA ILE A 374 -8.42 -17.24 -9.02
C ILE A 374 -9.89 -17.08 -9.42
N GLY A 375 -10.46 -15.88 -9.35
CA GLY A 375 -11.86 -15.68 -9.71
C GLY A 375 -12.47 -14.33 -9.29
N LYS A 376 -13.68 -14.08 -9.82
CA LYS A 376 -14.54 -12.96 -9.45
C LYS A 376 -15.43 -13.36 -8.26
N VAL A 377 -15.38 -12.59 -7.20
CA VAL A 377 -16.10 -12.87 -5.94
C VAL A 377 -17.37 -12.04 -5.81
N ASN A 378 -18.32 -12.58 -5.05
CA ASN A 378 -19.65 -12.03 -4.84
C ASN A 378 -19.63 -10.72 -4.02
N LEU A 379 -20.71 -9.95 -4.13
CA LEU A 379 -20.89 -8.63 -3.53
C LEU A 379 -22.37 -8.31 -3.30
N ASP A 380 -22.66 -7.36 -2.39
CA ASP A 380 -23.98 -6.70 -2.40
C ASP A 380 -24.16 -5.98 -3.75
N GLN A 381 -25.29 -6.22 -4.42
CA GLN A 381 -25.60 -5.75 -5.77
C GLN A 381 -25.34 -4.25 -5.92
N LEU A 382 -24.67 -3.86 -7.02
CA LEU A 382 -24.25 -2.48 -7.31
C LEU A 382 -23.40 -1.85 -6.20
N ALA A 383 -22.64 -2.69 -5.47
CA ALA A 383 -21.88 -2.29 -4.28
C ALA A 383 -22.72 -1.48 -3.25
N THR A 384 -24.00 -1.84 -3.10
CA THR A 384 -24.97 -1.09 -2.30
C THR A 384 -25.37 -1.87 -1.03
N GLY A 385 -24.49 -1.88 -0.05
CA GLY A 385 -24.73 -2.51 1.25
C GLY A 385 -23.48 -2.69 2.08
N LEU A 386 -23.70 -3.04 3.34
CA LEU A 386 -22.68 -3.39 4.34
C LEU A 386 -22.92 -4.79 4.91
N VAL A 387 -23.73 -5.62 4.25
CA VAL A 387 -24.27 -6.87 4.83
C VAL A 387 -23.88 -8.15 4.07
N GLY A 388 -23.69 -8.11 2.75
CA GLY A 388 -23.41 -9.30 1.93
C GLY A 388 -24.65 -10.17 1.63
N CYS A 389 -25.85 -9.71 2.01
CA CYS A 389 -27.12 -10.42 1.81
C CYS A 389 -27.91 -9.94 0.58
N ARG A 390 -27.38 -9.00 -0.21
CA ARG A 390 -28.12 -8.31 -1.29
C ARG A 390 -27.65 -8.75 -2.67
N SER A 391 -27.46 -10.06 -2.88
CA SER A 391 -26.97 -10.61 -4.15
C SER A 391 -27.91 -11.68 -4.71
N PRO A 392 -28.21 -11.68 -6.02
CA PRO A 392 -28.92 -12.78 -6.66
C PRO A 392 -28.08 -14.06 -6.76
N TYR A 393 -26.77 -13.99 -6.49
CA TYR A 393 -25.86 -15.14 -6.49
C TYR A 393 -25.77 -15.85 -5.13
N GLY A 394 -26.65 -15.49 -4.19
CA GLY A 394 -26.70 -16.05 -2.84
C GLY A 394 -26.06 -15.14 -1.79
N THR A 395 -26.35 -15.45 -0.53
CA THR A 395 -25.86 -14.72 0.65
C THR A 395 -24.63 -15.43 1.21
N THR A 396 -23.50 -14.73 1.25
CA THR A 396 -22.31 -15.18 1.96
C THR A 396 -22.45 -14.98 3.47
N HIS A 397 -21.69 -15.72 4.27
CA HIS A 397 -21.70 -15.60 5.73
C HIS A 397 -20.30 -15.38 6.32
N SER A 398 -20.23 -15.02 7.61
CA SER A 398 -18.93 -14.91 8.31
C SER A 398 -18.22 -16.27 8.33
N VAL A 399 -16.91 -16.26 8.11
CA VAL A 399 -16.07 -17.48 8.21
C VAL A 399 -16.02 -18.07 9.61
N TYR A 400 -16.44 -17.31 10.63
CA TYR A 400 -16.48 -17.74 12.03
C TYR A 400 -17.83 -18.31 12.45
N HIS A 401 -18.92 -17.92 11.78
CA HIS A 401 -20.26 -18.43 12.12
C HIS A 401 -21.25 -18.26 10.96
N LYS A 402 -21.85 -19.37 10.52
CA LYS A 402 -22.74 -19.43 9.33
C LYS A 402 -24.01 -18.59 9.43
N ASP A 403 -24.53 -18.39 10.64
CA ASP A 403 -25.75 -17.60 10.84
C ASP A 403 -25.50 -16.08 10.85
N TYR A 404 -24.24 -15.64 10.88
CA TYR A 404 -23.87 -14.23 10.94
C TYR A 404 -23.44 -13.72 9.57
N ILE A 405 -23.79 -12.47 9.28
CA ILE A 405 -23.48 -11.85 8.00
C ILE A 405 -21.97 -11.83 7.74
N SER A 406 -21.55 -12.02 6.49
CA SER A 406 -20.16 -11.78 6.08
C SER A 406 -19.78 -10.29 6.16
N GLY A 407 -20.78 -9.40 6.19
CA GLY A 407 -20.60 -7.99 5.88
C GLY A 407 -20.52 -7.75 4.37
N GLY A 408 -20.49 -6.49 3.97
CA GLY A 408 -20.50 -6.10 2.57
C GLY A 408 -20.02 -4.66 2.34
N SER A 409 -20.04 -4.15 1.11
CA SER A 409 -20.51 -4.85 -0.09
C SER A 409 -19.47 -5.80 -0.67
N SER A 410 -18.18 -5.74 -0.27
CA SER A 410 -17.13 -6.64 -0.77
C SER A 410 -17.13 -7.98 -0.03
N SER A 411 -18.26 -8.66 -0.03
CA SER A 411 -18.52 -9.82 0.83
C SER A 411 -17.65 -11.03 0.47
N GLY A 412 -17.71 -11.52 -0.77
CA GLY A 412 -16.89 -12.65 -1.23
C GLY A 412 -15.39 -12.35 -1.21
N SER A 413 -15.00 -11.07 -1.35
CA SER A 413 -13.59 -10.63 -1.19
C SER A 413 -13.07 -10.90 0.22
N ALA A 414 -13.86 -10.60 1.25
CA ALA A 414 -13.43 -10.85 2.61
C ALA A 414 -13.51 -12.35 2.97
N VAL A 415 -14.56 -13.05 2.51
CA VAL A 415 -14.72 -14.48 2.79
C VAL A 415 -13.61 -15.30 2.13
N SER A 416 -13.24 -15.02 0.88
CA SER A 416 -12.17 -15.76 0.19
C SER A 416 -10.81 -15.63 0.88
N VAL A 417 -10.47 -14.45 1.42
CA VAL A 417 -9.23 -14.23 2.18
C VAL A 417 -9.33 -14.83 3.60
N GLY A 418 -10.44 -14.61 4.28
CA GLY A 418 -10.70 -15.08 5.65
C GLY A 418 -10.79 -16.59 5.77
N ALA A 419 -11.36 -17.27 4.77
CA ALA A 419 -11.37 -18.73 4.66
C ALA A 419 -10.01 -19.30 4.16
N ASN A 420 -9.03 -18.42 3.92
CA ASN A 420 -7.69 -18.77 3.44
C ASN A 420 -7.75 -19.52 2.10
N LEU A 421 -8.59 -19.06 1.17
CA LEU A 421 -8.70 -19.55 -0.21
C LEU A 421 -7.78 -18.77 -1.16
N VAL A 422 -7.44 -17.53 -0.80
CA VAL A 422 -6.50 -16.66 -1.53
C VAL A 422 -5.67 -15.84 -0.54
N SER A 423 -4.57 -15.26 -1.00
CA SER A 423 -3.69 -14.40 -0.20
C SER A 423 -4.30 -13.02 0.04
N PHE A 424 -4.91 -12.44 -1.00
CA PHE A 424 -5.58 -11.15 -0.93
C PHE A 424 -6.73 -11.05 -1.94
N SER A 425 -7.56 -10.01 -1.79
CA SER A 425 -8.57 -9.65 -2.79
C SER A 425 -8.54 -8.17 -3.11
N LEU A 426 -8.70 -7.84 -4.39
CA LEU A 426 -9.08 -6.49 -4.82
C LEU A 426 -10.57 -6.28 -4.57
N ALA A 427 -10.92 -5.19 -3.91
CA ALA A 427 -12.26 -4.85 -3.45
C ALA A 427 -12.57 -3.36 -3.72
N THR A 428 -13.75 -2.90 -3.29
CA THR A 428 -14.11 -1.47 -3.35
C THR A 428 -14.69 -0.99 -2.02
N ASP A 429 -14.53 0.30 -1.73
CA ASP A 429 -15.10 0.96 -0.56
C ASP A 429 -15.64 2.35 -0.95
N THR A 430 -16.91 2.56 -0.65
CA THR A 430 -17.58 3.88 -0.70
C THR A 430 -18.00 4.31 0.71
N ALA A 431 -18.66 3.38 1.41
CA ALA A 431 -19.36 3.61 2.66
C ALA A 431 -18.76 2.83 3.84
N GLY A 432 -17.75 1.98 3.60
CA GLY A 432 -17.30 0.93 4.53
C GLY A 432 -17.10 -0.43 3.88
N SER A 433 -17.34 -0.56 2.57
CA SER A 433 -17.41 -1.85 1.88
C SER A 433 -16.09 -2.64 1.79
N GLY A 434 -14.95 -2.02 2.06
CA GLY A 434 -13.66 -2.70 2.19
C GLY A 434 -13.25 -2.96 3.64
N ARG A 435 -13.96 -2.36 4.60
CA ARG A 435 -13.62 -2.36 6.04
C ARG A 435 -14.54 -3.28 6.86
N VAL A 436 -15.85 -3.10 6.75
CA VAL A 436 -16.86 -3.90 7.48
C VAL A 436 -16.73 -5.41 7.21
N PRO A 437 -16.69 -5.89 5.94
CA PRO A 437 -16.59 -7.31 5.70
C PRO A 437 -15.24 -7.88 6.13
N ALA A 438 -14.16 -7.10 6.07
CA ALA A 438 -12.86 -7.54 6.59
C ALA A 438 -12.91 -7.78 8.11
N GLY A 439 -13.51 -6.84 8.85
CA GLY A 439 -13.70 -6.95 10.30
C GLY A 439 -14.49 -8.20 10.71
N PHE A 440 -15.62 -8.48 10.05
CA PHE A 440 -16.45 -9.65 10.34
C PHE A 440 -15.85 -11.00 9.91
N ASN A 441 -14.75 -10.98 9.16
CA ASN A 441 -14.03 -12.17 8.74
C ASN A 441 -12.60 -12.23 9.31
N GLY A 442 -12.29 -11.42 10.33
CA GLY A 442 -11.05 -11.51 11.08
C GLY A 442 -9.80 -11.28 10.24
N ILE A 443 -9.90 -10.42 9.21
CA ILE A 443 -8.81 -10.07 8.31
C ILE A 443 -8.63 -8.55 8.24
N VAL A 444 -7.57 -8.10 7.58
CA VAL A 444 -7.28 -6.68 7.40
C VAL A 444 -8.02 -6.14 6.18
N GLY A 445 -8.71 -5.02 6.37
CA GLY A 445 -9.40 -4.27 5.31
C GLY A 445 -8.78 -2.89 5.13
N TYR A 446 -7.95 -2.70 4.10
CA TYR A 446 -7.28 -1.42 3.84
C TYR A 446 -8.01 -0.62 2.76
N LYS A 447 -8.28 0.65 3.09
CA LYS A 447 -8.92 1.65 2.26
C LYS A 447 -7.97 2.83 2.04
N PRO A 448 -7.26 2.90 0.91
CA PRO A 448 -6.33 3.99 0.60
C PRO A 448 -7.03 5.34 0.48
N THR A 449 -6.25 6.41 0.49
CA THR A 449 -6.71 7.75 0.06
C THR A 449 -7.35 7.66 -1.33
N ARG A 450 -8.54 8.27 -1.50
CA ARG A 450 -9.27 8.22 -2.77
C ARG A 450 -8.45 8.87 -3.89
N GLY A 451 -8.43 8.26 -5.07
CA GLY A 451 -7.75 8.81 -6.25
C GLY A 451 -6.22 8.68 -6.24
N THR A 452 -5.59 8.02 -5.26
CA THR A 452 -4.15 7.64 -5.35
C THR A 452 -3.94 6.29 -6.04
N ILE A 453 -5.00 5.49 -6.13
CA ILE A 453 -5.09 4.28 -6.93
C ILE A 453 -6.17 4.50 -7.99
N SER A 454 -5.85 4.18 -9.25
CA SER A 454 -6.79 4.30 -10.37
C SER A 454 -8.08 3.51 -10.14
N PHE A 455 -9.21 4.14 -10.46
CA PHE A 455 -10.53 3.53 -10.44
C PHE A 455 -11.03 3.15 -11.85
N ARG A 456 -10.17 3.25 -12.88
CA ARG A 456 -10.53 2.88 -14.26
C ARG A 456 -10.76 1.38 -14.40
N GLY A 457 -11.83 1.02 -15.13
CA GLY A 457 -12.28 -0.37 -15.29
C GLY A 457 -13.00 -0.90 -14.05
N VAL A 458 -13.69 -0.03 -13.31
CA VAL A 458 -14.49 -0.42 -12.15
C VAL A 458 -15.88 0.16 -12.32
N THR A 459 -16.92 -0.67 -12.15
CA THR A 459 -18.31 -0.21 -12.16
C THR A 459 -18.55 0.74 -10.99
N PRO A 460 -18.93 2.01 -11.25
CA PRO A 460 -19.11 2.99 -10.18
C PRO A 460 -20.38 2.73 -9.36
N ALA A 461 -20.29 3.05 -8.08
CA ALA A 461 -21.40 3.09 -7.14
C ALA A 461 -21.72 4.54 -6.76
N CYS A 462 -20.77 5.26 -6.17
CA CYS A 462 -20.82 6.71 -6.04
C CYS A 462 -19.50 7.24 -6.59
N LEU A 463 -19.46 7.47 -7.91
CA LEU A 463 -18.21 7.69 -8.64
C LEU A 463 -17.29 8.73 -7.98
N SER A 464 -17.84 9.84 -7.48
CA SER A 464 -17.01 10.86 -6.81
C SER A 464 -16.41 10.40 -5.48
N LEU A 465 -16.95 9.37 -4.83
CA LEU A 465 -16.56 8.86 -3.51
C LEU A 465 -15.87 7.49 -3.55
N ASP A 466 -15.95 6.77 -4.66
CA ASP A 466 -15.47 5.39 -4.73
C ASP A 466 -13.94 5.32 -4.66
N CYS A 467 -13.45 4.25 -4.03
CA CYS A 467 -12.04 3.88 -4.06
C CYS A 467 -11.87 2.37 -4.10
N ILE A 468 -10.74 1.92 -4.64
CA ILE A 468 -10.26 0.56 -4.47
C ILE A 468 -10.00 0.31 -2.98
N ALA A 469 -10.26 -0.91 -2.52
CA ALA A 469 -9.89 -1.39 -1.19
C ALA A 469 -9.24 -2.77 -1.30
N LEU A 470 -8.53 -3.17 -0.24
CA LEU A 470 -7.82 -4.45 -0.17
C LEU A 470 -8.30 -5.27 1.02
N SER A 471 -8.59 -6.54 0.79
CA SER A 471 -8.75 -7.55 1.85
C SER A 471 -7.46 -8.38 1.91
N THR A 472 -6.80 -8.42 3.06
CA THR A 472 -5.46 -9.02 3.23
C THR A 472 -5.30 -9.70 4.58
N LYS A 473 -4.27 -10.53 4.74
CA LYS A 473 -4.03 -11.27 5.98
C LYS A 473 -3.32 -10.46 7.07
N SER A 474 -2.64 -9.39 6.69
CA SER A 474 -1.87 -8.53 7.59
C SER A 474 -1.75 -7.11 7.06
N ILE A 475 -1.42 -6.15 7.94
CA ILE A 475 -1.13 -4.77 7.53
C ILE A 475 0.10 -4.72 6.61
N SER A 476 1.09 -5.57 6.83
CA SER A 476 2.27 -5.68 5.98
C SER A 476 1.93 -6.13 4.56
N ASP A 477 0.98 -7.07 4.39
CA ASP A 477 0.50 -7.47 3.07
C ASP A 477 -0.27 -6.33 2.38
N ALA A 478 -1.16 -5.65 3.10
CA ALA A 478 -1.88 -4.48 2.59
C ALA A 478 -0.92 -3.38 2.10
N ARG A 479 0.10 -3.06 2.90
CA ARG A 479 1.14 -2.08 2.56
C ARG A 479 1.93 -2.49 1.31
N SER A 480 2.28 -3.77 1.17
CA SER A 480 3.02 -4.28 0.00
C SER A 480 2.20 -4.16 -1.28
N ILE A 481 0.91 -4.48 -1.23
CA ILE A 481 0.02 -4.37 -2.39
C ILE A 481 -0.29 -2.90 -2.72
N TRP A 482 -0.46 -2.05 -1.71
CA TRP A 482 -0.64 -0.61 -1.91
C TRP A 482 0.50 0.01 -2.73
N GLN A 483 1.76 -0.31 -2.39
CA GLN A 483 2.94 0.18 -3.11
C GLN A 483 2.97 -0.25 -4.59
N ILE A 484 2.36 -1.38 -4.92
CA ILE A 484 2.24 -1.86 -6.31
C ILE A 484 1.15 -1.09 -7.06
N LEU A 485 0.01 -0.85 -6.39
CA LEU A 485 -1.19 -0.30 -7.00
C LEU A 485 -1.18 1.22 -7.11
N GLU A 486 -0.53 1.90 -6.19
CA GLU A 486 -0.47 3.35 -6.17
C GLU A 486 0.23 3.91 -7.42
N GLY A 487 -0.25 5.06 -7.89
CA GLY A 487 0.36 5.79 -8.98
C GLY A 487 -0.68 6.66 -9.68
N HIS A 488 -0.23 7.82 -10.14
CA HIS A 488 -1.08 8.73 -10.90
C HIS A 488 -1.49 8.10 -12.23
N ASP A 489 -2.81 8.03 -12.48
CA ASP A 489 -3.37 7.62 -13.75
C ASP A 489 -3.95 8.87 -14.44
N PRO A 490 -3.26 9.43 -15.46
CA PRO A 490 -3.70 10.66 -16.11
C PRO A 490 -5.02 10.49 -16.89
N LEU A 491 -5.50 9.26 -17.08
CA LEU A 491 -6.77 8.99 -17.74
C LEU A 491 -7.93 8.82 -16.75
N ASP A 492 -7.66 8.70 -15.46
CA ASP A 492 -8.70 8.66 -14.43
C ASP A 492 -9.07 10.10 -14.00
N PRO A 493 -10.31 10.56 -14.24
CA PRO A 493 -10.73 11.93 -13.93
C PRO A 493 -10.74 12.25 -12.42
N PHE A 494 -10.72 11.23 -11.56
CA PHE A 494 -10.66 11.39 -10.09
C PHE A 494 -9.26 11.11 -9.54
N ALA A 495 -8.26 10.84 -10.39
CA ALA A 495 -6.89 10.68 -9.95
C ALA A 495 -6.39 11.98 -9.30
N LYS A 496 -5.81 11.83 -8.11
CA LYS A 496 -5.10 12.93 -7.47
C LYS A 496 -3.78 13.19 -8.21
N PRO A 497 -3.32 14.45 -8.28
CA PRO A 497 -2.02 14.78 -8.85
C PRO A 497 -0.87 14.05 -8.14
N GLU A 498 0.25 13.84 -8.82
CA GLU A 498 1.47 13.35 -8.17
C GLU A 498 1.86 14.23 -6.97
N ILE A 499 2.43 13.61 -5.93
CA ILE A 499 2.81 14.32 -4.71
C ILE A 499 4.00 15.24 -5.01
N GLY A 500 3.79 16.55 -4.90
CA GLY A 500 4.87 17.55 -4.99
C GLY A 500 5.49 17.93 -3.64
N PHE A 501 4.82 17.65 -2.51
CA PHE A 501 5.32 17.96 -1.18
C PHE A 501 4.72 17.01 -0.13
N GLU A 502 5.58 16.27 0.55
CA GLU A 502 5.22 15.46 1.71
C GLU A 502 5.98 15.92 2.93
N ARG A 503 5.32 15.86 4.09
CA ARG A 503 5.96 16.10 5.39
C ARG A 503 6.31 14.74 6.00
N HIS A 504 7.46 14.65 6.63
CA HIS A 504 7.84 13.49 7.42
C HIS A 504 7.31 13.67 8.86
N ILE A 505 6.61 12.68 9.39
CA ILE A 505 6.15 12.66 10.77
C ILE A 505 7.14 11.87 11.60
N ASN A 506 7.53 12.41 12.75
CA ASN A 506 8.34 11.74 13.77
C ASN A 506 7.59 10.58 14.46
N SER A 507 6.70 9.84 13.78
CA SER A 507 6.01 8.65 14.31
C SER A 507 6.50 7.36 13.63
N ILE A 508 7.27 7.49 12.54
CA ILE A 508 7.86 6.38 11.80
C ILE A 508 9.27 6.17 12.37
N GLY A 509 9.45 5.18 13.25
CA GLY A 509 10.77 4.72 13.69
C GLY A 509 10.89 4.32 15.14
N PRO A 510 11.91 3.51 15.50
CA PRO A 510 12.12 3.00 16.85
C PRO A 510 12.35 4.11 17.89
N GLN A 511 12.76 5.30 17.45
CA GLN A 511 13.01 6.45 18.32
C GLN A 511 11.73 7.13 18.83
N SER A 512 10.60 7.00 18.13
CA SER A 512 9.34 7.61 18.56
C SER A 512 8.35 6.58 19.06
N GLN A 513 8.39 6.36 20.37
CA GLN A 513 7.46 5.44 21.01
C GLN A 513 6.07 6.05 21.19
N ALA A 514 5.93 7.37 21.17
CA ALA A 514 4.66 8.06 21.42
C ALA A 514 3.95 8.49 20.14
N PHE A 515 2.62 8.38 20.13
CA PHE A 515 1.73 8.92 19.10
C PHE A 515 0.43 9.38 19.74
N LYS A 516 -0.32 10.28 19.10
CA LYS A 516 -1.62 10.76 19.58
C LYS A 516 -2.73 10.07 18.81
N PHE A 517 -3.77 9.64 19.52
CA PHE A 517 -4.95 9.09 18.87
C PHE A 517 -6.25 9.67 19.44
N GLY A 518 -7.21 9.89 18.56
CA GLY A 518 -8.58 10.29 18.92
C GLY A 518 -9.55 9.11 18.82
N VAL A 519 -10.64 9.15 19.57
CA VAL A 519 -11.74 8.17 19.51
C VAL A 519 -13.09 8.89 19.53
N PRO A 520 -14.18 8.25 19.06
CA PRO A 520 -15.50 8.86 19.15
C PRO A 520 -15.93 9.09 20.60
N PRO A 521 -16.82 10.07 20.86
CA PRO A 521 -17.31 10.35 22.19
C PRO A 521 -18.24 9.23 22.71
N PRO A 522 -18.50 9.16 24.03
CA PRO A 522 -19.30 8.09 24.62
C PRO A 522 -20.72 7.94 24.06
N ASP A 523 -21.36 9.04 23.65
CA ASP A 523 -22.70 9.07 23.05
C ASP A 523 -22.71 8.42 21.66
N ALA A 524 -21.74 8.72 20.79
CA ALA A 524 -21.59 8.05 19.50
C ALA A 524 -21.38 6.53 19.66
N LEU A 525 -20.60 6.15 20.67
CA LEU A 525 -20.31 4.74 20.93
C LEU A 525 -21.43 4.00 21.70
N ALA A 526 -22.47 4.69 22.16
CA ALA A 526 -23.62 4.07 22.84
C ALA A 526 -24.43 3.15 21.91
N LEU A 527 -24.27 3.30 20.60
CA LEU A 527 -24.85 2.40 19.59
C LEU A 527 -24.16 1.02 19.57
N CYS A 528 -22.95 0.89 20.12
CA CYS A 528 -22.22 -0.36 20.12
C CYS A 528 -22.89 -1.40 21.02
N SER A 529 -22.92 -2.65 20.56
CA SER A 529 -23.25 -3.78 21.42
C SER A 529 -22.31 -3.87 22.63
N ALA A 530 -22.76 -4.50 23.71
CA ALA A 530 -21.95 -4.70 24.91
C ALA A 530 -20.56 -5.32 24.63
N PRO A 531 -20.44 -6.44 23.86
CA PRO A 531 -19.13 -6.99 23.52
C PRO A 531 -18.28 -6.02 22.70
N ALA A 532 -18.85 -5.35 21.69
CA ALA A 532 -18.11 -4.39 20.87
C ALA A 532 -17.57 -3.22 21.72
N ARG A 533 -18.37 -2.70 22.65
CA ARG A 533 -17.97 -1.63 23.57
C ARG A 533 -16.83 -2.08 24.49
N ARG A 534 -16.90 -3.30 25.04
CA ARG A 534 -15.85 -3.89 25.89
C ARG A 534 -14.54 -4.05 25.11
N MET A 535 -14.61 -4.71 23.95
CA MET A 535 -13.46 -4.95 23.08
C MET A 535 -12.81 -3.65 22.59
N PHE A 536 -13.61 -2.62 22.30
CA PHE A 536 -13.07 -1.30 21.95
C PHE A 536 -12.30 -0.65 23.10
N ASN A 537 -12.81 -0.73 24.33
CA ASN A 537 -12.08 -0.23 25.50
C ASN A 537 -10.76 -0.98 25.71
N ASP A 538 -10.72 -2.28 25.45
CA ASP A 538 -9.48 -3.06 25.54
C ASP A 538 -8.50 -2.70 24.40
N SER A 539 -9.01 -2.37 23.22
CA SER A 539 -8.21 -1.82 22.12
C SER A 539 -7.57 -0.47 22.49
N ILE A 540 -8.32 0.42 23.16
CA ILE A 540 -7.78 1.71 23.67
C ILE A 540 -6.64 1.47 24.67
N LYS A 541 -6.82 0.53 25.62
CA LYS A 541 -5.76 0.18 26.59
C LYS A 541 -4.51 -0.35 25.88
N THR A 542 -4.70 -1.16 24.84
CA THR A 542 -3.59 -1.70 24.04
C THR A 542 -2.83 -0.57 23.34
N LEU A 543 -3.53 0.40 22.73
CA LEU A 543 -2.90 1.58 22.13
C LEU A 543 -2.11 2.40 23.17
N GLN A 544 -2.64 2.59 24.37
CA GLN A 544 -1.94 3.29 25.44
C GLN A 544 -0.66 2.58 25.88
N LYS A 545 -0.69 1.23 25.98
CA LYS A 545 0.51 0.42 26.27
C LYS A 545 1.58 0.56 25.18
N LEU A 546 1.16 0.77 23.94
CA LEU A 546 2.05 1.00 22.79
C LEU A 546 2.59 2.44 22.73
N GLY A 547 2.32 3.29 23.72
CA GLY A 547 2.75 4.70 23.78
C GLY A 547 1.72 5.70 23.22
N GLY A 548 0.52 5.24 22.90
CA GLY A 548 -0.58 6.09 22.43
C GLY A 548 -1.10 7.03 23.51
N VAL A 549 -1.19 8.31 23.19
CA VAL A 549 -1.79 9.35 24.03
C VAL A 549 -3.20 9.64 23.52
N LEU A 550 -4.20 9.19 24.28
CA LEU A 550 -5.60 9.47 23.99
C LEU A 550 -5.84 10.98 24.08
N THR A 551 -6.24 11.59 22.97
CA THR A 551 -6.42 13.03 22.83
C THR A 551 -7.87 13.32 22.45
N PRO A 552 -8.57 14.23 23.15
CA PRO A 552 -9.92 14.64 22.78
C PRO A 552 -9.96 15.25 21.37
N ILE A 553 -10.99 14.89 20.59
CA ILE A 553 -11.20 15.41 19.24
C ILE A 553 -12.60 15.98 19.11
N ASP A 554 -12.79 16.92 18.18
CA ASP A 554 -14.13 17.29 17.72
C ASP A 554 -14.66 16.21 16.78
N TRP A 555 -15.71 15.50 17.22
CA TRP A 555 -16.34 14.43 16.45
C TRP A 555 -17.40 14.92 15.46
N SER A 556 -17.86 16.16 15.61
CA SER A 556 -18.91 16.81 14.80
C SER A 556 -18.71 16.67 13.29
N PRO A 557 -17.52 16.93 12.69
CA PRO A 557 -17.33 16.79 11.25
C PRO A 557 -17.52 15.36 10.75
N PHE A 558 -17.09 14.35 11.52
CA PHE A 558 -17.23 12.94 11.15
C PHE A 558 -18.69 12.51 11.16
N GLN A 559 -19.43 12.84 12.21
CA GLN A 559 -20.85 12.53 12.31
C GLN A 559 -21.66 13.19 11.18
N LYS A 560 -21.49 14.50 10.97
CA LYS A 560 -22.24 15.26 9.96
C LYS A 560 -21.91 14.81 8.54
N ALA A 561 -20.65 14.53 8.24
CA ALA A 561 -20.27 14.01 6.93
C ALA A 561 -20.85 12.62 6.66
N GLY A 562 -20.97 11.76 7.69
CA GLY A 562 -21.61 10.45 7.55
C GLY A 562 -23.08 10.54 7.12
N GLN A 563 -23.79 11.56 7.59
CA GLN A 563 -25.19 11.81 7.24
C GLN A 563 -25.36 12.24 5.77
N LEU A 564 -24.36 12.90 5.17
CA LEU A 564 -24.43 13.34 3.77
C LEU A 564 -24.53 12.16 2.78
N LEU A 565 -24.11 10.95 3.18
CA LEU A 565 -24.03 9.81 2.27
C LEU A 565 -25.40 9.25 1.88
N TYR A 566 -26.19 8.76 2.85
CA TYR A 566 -27.51 8.16 2.57
C TYR A 566 -28.69 9.07 2.94
N ASP A 567 -28.54 9.94 3.94
CA ASP A 567 -29.58 10.89 4.34
C ASP A 567 -29.50 12.19 3.50
N GLY A 568 -28.30 12.52 2.99
CA GLY A 568 -28.06 13.57 2.01
C GLY A 568 -28.15 13.12 0.56
N THR A 569 -27.62 13.91 -0.35
CA THR A 569 -27.76 13.78 -1.81
C THR A 569 -26.69 12.91 -2.47
N PHE A 570 -25.62 12.50 -1.78
CA PHE A 570 -24.57 11.67 -2.40
C PHE A 570 -25.07 10.27 -2.81
N VAL A 571 -26.12 9.75 -2.16
CA VAL A 571 -26.79 8.51 -2.59
C VAL A 571 -27.32 8.60 -4.02
N SER A 572 -27.64 9.81 -4.51
CA SER A 572 -28.10 10.03 -5.89
C SER A 572 -27.04 9.71 -6.93
N GLU A 573 -25.74 9.68 -6.58
CA GLU A 573 -24.70 9.23 -7.50
C GLU A 573 -24.87 7.75 -7.91
N ARG A 574 -25.55 6.94 -7.09
CA ARG A 574 -25.88 5.55 -7.47
C ARG A 574 -26.86 5.49 -8.64
N LEU A 575 -27.76 6.46 -8.73
CA LEU A 575 -28.66 6.60 -9.88
C LEU A 575 -27.90 7.20 -11.07
N ALA A 576 -27.09 8.24 -10.84
CA ALA A 576 -26.30 8.88 -11.89
C ALA A 576 -25.23 7.97 -12.52
N SER A 577 -24.85 6.90 -11.83
CA SER A 577 -23.91 5.88 -12.31
C SER A 577 -24.59 4.78 -13.15
N LEU A 578 -25.91 4.78 -13.25
CA LEU A 578 -26.70 3.85 -14.06
C LEU A 578 -27.17 4.53 -15.36
N PRO A 579 -27.52 3.77 -16.42
CA PRO A 579 -28.20 4.32 -17.59
C PRO A 579 -29.49 5.06 -17.20
N ASP A 580 -29.82 6.15 -17.91
CA ASP A 580 -30.96 7.03 -17.59
C ASP A 580 -32.32 6.28 -17.51
N ASP A 581 -32.52 5.28 -18.37
CA ASP A 581 -33.74 4.47 -18.43
C ASP A 581 -33.64 3.15 -17.64
N PHE A 582 -32.58 2.98 -16.84
CA PHE A 582 -32.27 1.71 -16.19
C PHE A 582 -33.38 1.26 -15.23
N LEU A 583 -33.89 2.16 -14.38
CA LEU A 583 -34.95 1.81 -13.43
C LEU A 583 -36.25 1.45 -14.16
N GLU A 584 -36.61 2.16 -15.23
CA GLU A 584 -37.81 1.86 -16.02
C GLU A 584 -37.76 0.44 -16.59
N LYS A 585 -36.60 0.06 -17.14
CA LYS A 585 -36.42 -1.23 -17.84
C LYS A 585 -36.11 -2.40 -16.90
N ASN A 586 -35.34 -2.16 -15.84
CA ASN A 586 -34.64 -3.22 -15.10
C ASN A 586 -34.96 -3.26 -13.60
N ARG A 587 -35.91 -2.46 -13.10
CA ARG A 587 -36.25 -2.44 -11.67
C ARG A 587 -36.59 -3.82 -11.10
N SER A 588 -37.24 -4.70 -11.87
CA SER A 588 -37.58 -6.07 -11.42
C SER A 588 -36.37 -6.99 -11.23
N ALA A 589 -35.23 -6.67 -11.85
CA ALA A 589 -33.98 -7.41 -11.72
C ALA A 589 -33.10 -6.91 -10.56
N LEU A 590 -33.48 -5.78 -9.94
CA LEU A 590 -32.82 -5.31 -8.72
C LEU A 590 -33.22 -6.18 -7.53
N HIS A 591 -32.26 -6.42 -6.64
CA HIS A 591 -32.54 -7.01 -5.34
C HIS A 591 -33.59 -6.13 -4.63
N PRO A 592 -34.62 -6.70 -3.97
CA PRO A 592 -35.78 -5.93 -3.47
C PRO A 592 -35.41 -4.73 -2.59
N VAL A 593 -34.40 -4.89 -1.73
CA VAL A 593 -33.88 -3.84 -0.85
C VAL A 593 -33.21 -2.71 -1.63
N ILE A 594 -32.53 -3.04 -2.75
CA ILE A 594 -31.90 -2.04 -3.61
C ILE A 594 -32.96 -1.29 -4.40
N ALA A 595 -33.97 -1.98 -4.94
CA ALA A 595 -35.12 -1.32 -5.58
C ALA A 595 -35.81 -0.36 -4.60
N GLN A 596 -36.08 -0.80 -3.37
CA GLN A 596 -36.67 0.05 -2.32
C GLN A 596 -35.81 1.29 -2.02
N LEU A 597 -34.49 1.13 -1.91
CA LEU A 597 -33.58 2.25 -1.72
C LEU A 597 -33.65 3.22 -2.89
N MET A 598 -33.54 2.74 -4.13
CA MET A 598 -33.57 3.60 -5.32
C MET A 598 -34.89 4.34 -5.45
N ASP A 599 -36.03 3.67 -5.19
CA ASP A 599 -37.34 4.31 -5.16
C ASP A 599 -37.39 5.43 -4.10
N ALA A 600 -36.84 5.19 -2.91
CA ALA A 600 -36.79 6.20 -1.85
C ALA A 600 -35.94 7.42 -2.25
N VAL A 601 -34.83 7.21 -2.96
CA VAL A 601 -33.97 8.28 -3.49
C VAL A 601 -34.71 9.09 -4.55
N VAL A 602 -35.38 8.43 -5.51
CA VAL A 602 -36.19 9.11 -6.54
C VAL A 602 -37.33 9.90 -5.91
N ASN A 603 -38.04 9.30 -4.94
CA ASN A 603 -39.17 9.93 -4.26
C ASN A 603 -38.77 11.13 -3.39
N ARG A 604 -37.50 11.22 -2.95
CA ARG A 604 -36.98 12.37 -2.20
C ARG A 604 -37.01 13.66 -3.02
N LYS A 605 -36.95 13.56 -4.36
CA LYS A 605 -36.97 14.72 -5.30
C LYS A 605 -35.96 15.81 -4.92
N SER A 606 -34.77 15.40 -4.48
CA SER A 606 -33.68 16.33 -4.16
C SER A 606 -33.35 17.22 -5.36
N SER A 607 -33.25 18.52 -5.12
CA SER A 607 -32.93 19.50 -6.15
C SER A 607 -31.41 19.61 -6.38
N ALA A 608 -31.01 20.22 -7.49
CA ALA A 608 -29.60 20.59 -7.71
C ALA A 608 -29.08 21.51 -6.58
N VAL A 609 -29.94 22.39 -6.03
CA VAL A 609 -29.56 23.25 -4.91
C VAL A 609 -29.22 22.44 -3.66
N ASP A 610 -29.96 21.36 -3.39
CA ASP A 610 -29.67 20.46 -2.27
C ASP A 610 -28.34 19.75 -2.48
N ALA A 611 -28.07 19.29 -3.70
CA ALA A 611 -26.78 18.68 -4.06
C ALA A 611 -25.60 19.63 -3.85
N TYR A 612 -25.72 20.89 -4.30
CA TYR A 612 -24.67 21.89 -4.09
C TYR A 612 -24.50 22.30 -2.62
N ARG A 613 -25.57 22.29 -1.81
CA ARG A 613 -25.47 22.50 -0.36
C ARG A 613 -24.71 21.38 0.33
N ASP A 614 -24.96 20.13 -0.04
CA ASP A 614 -24.22 18.99 0.51
C ASP A 614 -22.75 19.00 0.07
N LEU A 615 -22.46 19.45 -1.16
CA LEU A 615 -21.07 19.68 -1.60
C LEU A 615 -20.38 20.77 -0.76
N GLN A 616 -21.06 21.88 -0.48
CA GLN A 616 -20.53 22.94 0.40
C GLN A 616 -20.33 22.43 1.83
N ALA A 617 -21.27 21.64 2.36
CA ALA A 617 -21.16 21.02 3.67
C ALA A 617 -19.97 20.04 3.73
N LYS A 618 -19.79 19.20 2.70
CA LYS A 618 -18.63 18.32 2.55
C LYS A 618 -17.33 19.11 2.63
N VAL A 619 -17.16 20.19 1.87
CA VAL A 619 -15.93 21.02 1.93
C VAL A 619 -15.69 21.56 3.34
N LEU A 620 -16.72 22.07 4.01
CA LEU A 620 -16.61 22.56 5.38
C LEU A 620 -16.17 21.46 6.35
N TYR A 621 -16.81 20.28 6.31
CA TYR A 621 -16.52 19.18 7.22
C TYR A 621 -15.15 18.55 6.93
N THR A 622 -14.74 18.46 5.65
CA THR A 622 -13.37 18.04 5.28
C THR A 622 -12.35 18.98 5.91
N ARG A 623 -12.56 20.30 5.81
CA ARG A 623 -11.63 21.27 6.41
C ARG A 623 -11.55 21.15 7.93
N GLN A 624 -12.67 20.88 8.60
CA GLN A 624 -12.70 20.63 10.04
C GLN A 624 -12.02 19.31 10.42
N ALA A 625 -12.22 18.25 9.64
CA ALA A 625 -11.52 16.98 9.85
C ALA A 625 -10.00 17.13 9.64
N GLU A 626 -9.54 17.89 8.65
CA GLU A 626 -8.11 18.22 8.49
C GLU A 626 -7.51 18.91 9.71
N GLN A 627 -8.29 19.74 10.43
CA GLN A 627 -7.83 20.37 11.67
C GLN A 627 -7.64 19.36 12.80
N VAL A 628 -8.40 18.26 12.82
CA VAL A 628 -8.22 17.15 13.78
C VAL A 628 -6.90 16.44 13.54
N PHE A 629 -6.47 16.29 12.28
CA PHE A 629 -5.17 15.71 11.90
C PHE A 629 -4.03 16.73 11.80
N ALA A 630 -4.25 17.98 12.23
CA ALA A 630 -3.24 19.03 12.10
C ALA A 630 -2.09 18.83 13.10
N TYR A 631 -0.86 19.17 12.68
CA TYR A 631 0.35 19.13 13.53
C TYR A 631 0.34 20.08 14.76
N ALA A 632 -0.75 20.82 14.98
CA ALA A 632 -0.88 21.65 16.17
C ALA A 632 -0.85 20.78 17.44
N GLY A 633 -0.54 21.39 18.59
CA GLY A 633 -0.50 20.67 19.88
C GLY A 633 -1.78 19.89 20.20
N SER A 634 -2.92 20.28 19.63
CA SER A 634 -4.24 19.68 19.80
C SER A 634 -4.63 18.61 18.77
N GLY A 635 -3.90 18.42 17.68
CA GLY A 635 -4.25 17.41 16.66
C GLY A 635 -3.75 16.01 17.02
N VAL A 636 -4.23 15.02 16.27
CA VAL A 636 -3.93 13.59 16.44
C VAL A 636 -3.30 12.99 15.19
N ASP A 637 -2.51 11.93 15.37
CA ASP A 637 -1.88 11.21 14.26
C ASP A 637 -2.88 10.24 13.60
N VAL A 638 -3.81 9.69 14.39
CA VAL A 638 -4.82 8.76 13.91
C VAL A 638 -6.12 8.89 14.70
N VAL A 639 -7.25 8.63 14.06
CA VAL A 639 -8.54 8.42 14.74
C VAL A 639 -8.85 6.92 14.72
N VAL A 640 -9.22 6.35 15.87
CA VAL A 640 -9.52 4.92 16.00
C VAL A 640 -10.98 4.74 16.38
N VAL A 641 -11.70 3.91 15.64
CA VAL A 641 -13.14 3.65 15.82
C VAL A 641 -13.41 2.14 15.82
N PRO A 642 -14.51 1.64 16.42
CA PRO A 642 -15.00 0.31 16.11
C PRO A 642 -15.28 0.21 14.61
N THR A 643 -14.88 -0.88 13.94
CA THR A 643 -15.16 -1.01 12.49
C THR A 643 -16.66 -1.09 12.22
N ALA A 644 -17.42 -1.76 13.10
CA ALA A 644 -18.86 -1.79 13.11
C ALA A 644 -19.38 -1.80 14.57
N PRO A 645 -20.56 -1.25 14.87
CA PRO A 645 -21.09 -1.23 16.25
C PRO A 645 -21.49 -2.61 16.79
N THR A 646 -21.81 -3.55 15.90
CA THR A 646 -22.35 -4.88 16.24
C THR A 646 -22.23 -5.82 15.03
N HIS A 647 -22.50 -7.11 15.22
CA HIS A 647 -22.48 -8.14 14.17
C HIS A 647 -23.85 -8.84 14.10
N TRP A 648 -24.59 -8.66 13.01
CA TRP A 648 -25.96 -9.19 12.91
C TRP A 648 -26.04 -10.64 12.44
N ARG A 649 -27.05 -11.37 12.89
CA ARG A 649 -27.46 -12.60 12.21
C ARG A 649 -28.10 -12.28 10.85
N ILE A 650 -27.98 -13.19 9.90
CA ILE A 650 -28.55 -13.05 8.55
C ILE A 650 -30.07 -12.89 8.63
N ASN A 651 -30.76 -13.70 9.43
CA ASN A 651 -32.21 -13.64 9.58
C ASN A 651 -32.69 -12.28 10.12
N GLU A 652 -31.94 -11.68 11.05
CA GLU A 652 -32.22 -10.35 11.57
C GLU A 652 -32.08 -9.29 10.49
N VAL A 653 -31.03 -9.35 9.67
CA VAL A 653 -30.86 -8.43 8.54
C VAL A 653 -31.97 -8.61 7.51
N LEU A 654 -32.39 -9.83 7.21
CA LEU A 654 -33.50 -10.07 6.29
C LEU A 654 -34.83 -9.51 6.82
N ALA A 655 -35.02 -9.51 8.15
CA ALA A 655 -36.21 -8.95 8.78
C ALA A 655 -36.24 -7.41 8.81
N ASP A 656 -35.08 -6.74 8.90
CA ASP A 656 -34.96 -5.27 8.89
C ASP A 656 -33.75 -4.79 8.05
N PRO A 657 -33.82 -4.93 6.72
CA PRO A 657 -32.66 -4.88 5.84
C PRO A 657 -32.09 -3.49 5.61
N ILE A 658 -32.88 -2.43 5.82
CA ILE A 658 -32.42 -1.05 5.67
C ILE A 658 -31.81 -0.56 6.98
N LYS A 659 -32.53 -0.64 8.09
CA LYS A 659 -32.10 -0.07 9.37
C LYS A 659 -30.85 -0.77 9.91
N LYS A 660 -30.83 -2.11 9.94
CA LYS A 660 -29.67 -2.86 10.45
C LYS A 660 -28.42 -2.62 9.62
N ASN A 661 -28.57 -2.47 8.30
CA ASN A 661 -27.47 -2.07 7.43
C ASN A 661 -26.95 -0.67 7.76
N SER A 662 -27.83 0.32 7.94
CA SER A 662 -27.43 1.69 8.26
C SER A 662 -26.65 1.79 9.58
N VAL A 663 -27.03 0.99 10.59
CA VAL A 663 -26.30 0.91 11.87
C VAL A 663 -24.83 0.52 11.66
N LEU A 664 -24.54 -0.40 10.73
CA LEU A 664 -23.15 -0.80 10.45
C LEU A 664 -22.28 0.35 9.92
N GLY A 665 -22.91 1.38 9.34
CA GLY A 665 -22.26 2.51 8.70
C GLY A 665 -21.83 3.65 9.61
N GLU A 666 -22.22 3.62 10.89
CA GLU A 666 -22.02 4.72 11.85
C GLU A 666 -20.57 5.24 11.88
N PHE A 667 -19.60 4.32 11.87
CA PHE A 667 -18.18 4.64 11.96
C PHE A 667 -17.44 4.58 10.61
N THR A 668 -18.16 4.43 9.49
CA THR A 668 -17.53 4.22 8.17
C THR A 668 -18.01 5.16 7.07
N HIS A 669 -19.25 5.63 7.10
CA HIS A 669 -19.88 6.44 6.04
C HIS A 669 -19.12 7.72 5.72
N PHE A 670 -18.54 8.38 6.74
CA PHE A 670 -17.84 9.65 6.56
C PHE A 670 -16.48 9.51 5.86
N GLY A 671 -15.90 8.30 5.78
CA GLY A 671 -14.51 8.10 5.36
C GLY A 671 -14.18 8.74 4.02
N ASN A 672 -14.87 8.34 2.95
CA ASN A 672 -14.62 8.90 1.61
C ASN A 672 -15.28 10.27 1.37
N VAL A 673 -16.30 10.61 2.17
CA VAL A 673 -16.89 11.96 2.16
C VAL A 673 -15.85 12.97 2.62
N LEU A 674 -15.09 12.64 3.66
CA LEU A 674 -14.03 13.46 4.23
C LEU A 674 -12.65 13.21 3.62
N ASP A 675 -12.54 12.37 2.58
CA ASP A 675 -11.28 12.07 1.90
C ASP A 675 -10.20 11.45 2.83
N LEU A 676 -10.64 10.64 3.79
CA LEU A 676 -9.77 9.94 4.74
C LEU A 676 -9.22 8.65 4.14
N CYS A 677 -8.06 8.19 4.60
CA CYS A 677 -7.60 6.80 4.45
C CYS A 677 -7.97 6.00 5.70
N GLY A 678 -7.98 4.66 5.61
CA GLY A 678 -8.14 3.84 6.81
C GLY A 678 -7.89 2.35 6.66
N ALA A 679 -7.62 1.68 7.78
CA ALA A 679 -7.39 0.24 7.84
C ALA A 679 -8.19 -0.39 8.99
N ALA A 680 -9.08 -1.33 8.65
CA ALA A 680 -9.75 -2.21 9.62
C ALA A 680 -8.79 -3.33 10.02
N VAL A 681 -8.56 -3.50 11.32
CA VAL A 681 -7.60 -4.45 11.90
C VAL A 681 -8.30 -5.32 12.94
N PRO A 682 -8.16 -6.65 12.88
CA PRO A 682 -8.65 -7.54 13.93
C PRO A 682 -8.13 -7.12 15.31
N ALA A 683 -9.02 -7.10 16.29
CA ALA A 683 -8.77 -6.62 17.65
C ALA A 683 -9.24 -7.61 18.72
N GLY A 684 -9.34 -8.90 18.35
CA GLY A 684 -9.73 -10.00 19.22
C GLY A 684 -11.07 -10.64 18.84
N MET A 685 -11.54 -11.52 19.72
CA MET A 685 -12.77 -12.30 19.54
C MET A 685 -13.66 -12.17 20.78
N TYR A 686 -14.97 -12.35 20.62
CA TYR A 686 -15.91 -12.45 21.73
C TYR A 686 -16.89 -13.62 21.53
N PRO A 687 -17.40 -14.25 22.61
CA PRO A 687 -18.38 -15.33 22.50
C PRO A 687 -19.69 -14.86 21.88
N VAL A 688 -20.33 -15.73 21.09
CA VAL A 688 -21.65 -15.42 20.48
C VAL A 688 -22.69 -15.15 21.56
N SER A 689 -22.67 -15.90 22.66
CA SER A 689 -23.57 -15.74 23.80
C SER A 689 -23.55 -14.34 24.43
N GLU A 690 -22.40 -13.66 24.43
CA GLU A 690 -22.29 -12.29 24.95
C GLU A 690 -23.03 -11.28 24.06
N LEU A 691 -23.10 -11.54 22.76
CA LEU A 691 -23.82 -10.69 21.81
C LEU A 691 -25.31 -11.02 21.78
N SER A 692 -25.67 -12.30 21.82
CA SER A 692 -27.07 -12.73 21.74
C SER A 692 -27.81 -12.64 23.08
N GLY A 693 -27.07 -12.63 24.20
CA GLY A 693 -27.62 -12.71 25.55
C GLY A 693 -28.14 -14.10 25.92
N LYS A 694 -27.74 -15.15 25.18
CA LYS A 694 -28.18 -16.53 25.40
C LYS A 694 -26.98 -17.45 25.58
N ASP A 695 -26.87 -18.08 26.74
CA ASP A 695 -25.75 -18.97 27.09
C ASP A 695 -25.65 -20.22 26.21
N GLU A 696 -26.76 -20.61 25.55
CA GLU A 696 -26.84 -21.75 24.62
C GLU A 696 -26.25 -21.46 23.23
N ASP A 697 -26.00 -20.19 22.89
CA ASP A 697 -25.38 -19.83 21.61
C ASP A 697 -23.85 -20.03 21.67
N GLU A 698 -23.38 -21.06 20.98
CA GLU A 698 -21.96 -21.43 20.94
C GLU A 698 -21.16 -20.68 19.85
N GLY A 699 -19.83 -20.69 20.00
CA GLY A 699 -18.90 -20.10 19.03
C GLY A 699 -18.37 -18.72 19.43
N SER A 700 -17.64 -18.09 18.52
CA SER A 700 -17.04 -16.77 18.75
C SER A 700 -17.03 -15.96 17.46
N LEU A 701 -17.15 -14.64 17.59
CA LEU A 701 -17.13 -13.70 16.49
C LEU A 701 -15.94 -12.75 16.61
N PRO A 702 -15.38 -12.30 15.47
CA PRO A 702 -14.30 -11.34 15.49
C PRO A 702 -14.80 -9.93 15.84
N PHE A 703 -13.94 -9.19 16.52
CA PHE A 703 -14.05 -7.74 16.68
C PHE A 703 -12.87 -7.08 15.96
N SER A 704 -13.09 -5.90 15.38
CA SER A 704 -12.05 -5.12 14.73
C SER A 704 -12.22 -3.64 15.01
N VAL A 705 -11.11 -2.91 14.94
CA VAL A 705 -11.06 -1.46 14.97
C VAL A 705 -10.57 -0.93 13.63
N THR A 706 -11.04 0.24 13.24
CA THR A 706 -10.55 0.95 12.05
C THR A 706 -9.69 2.12 12.49
N PHE A 707 -8.44 2.12 12.00
CA PHE A 707 -7.55 3.27 12.05
C PHE A 707 -7.87 4.19 10.88
N LEU A 708 -7.99 5.49 11.12
CA LEU A 708 -8.34 6.50 10.13
C LEU A 708 -7.29 7.62 10.13
N GLY A 709 -6.77 7.93 8.95
CA GLY A 709 -5.85 9.04 8.73
C GLY A 709 -6.45 10.07 7.78
N GLY A 710 -5.92 11.30 7.82
CA GLY A 710 -6.20 12.29 6.79
C GLY A 710 -5.77 11.83 5.39
N SER A 711 -6.20 12.56 4.35
CA SER A 711 -5.75 12.31 2.98
C SER A 711 -4.22 12.30 2.90
N ARG A 712 -3.65 11.23 2.32
CA ARG A 712 -2.21 10.98 2.15
C ARG A 712 -1.41 10.76 3.44
N LEU A 713 -2.10 10.40 4.52
CA LEU A 713 -1.46 9.92 5.75
C LEU A 713 -1.49 8.39 5.85
N ASP A 714 -1.62 7.71 4.70
CA ASP A 714 -1.72 6.26 4.59
C ASP A 714 -0.53 5.55 5.24
N ALA A 715 0.70 6.01 4.97
CA ALA A 715 1.92 5.40 5.47
C ALA A 715 1.99 5.41 7.00
N GLU A 716 1.72 6.57 7.60
CA GLU A 716 1.72 6.79 9.04
C GLU A 716 0.60 6.02 9.74
N MET A 717 -0.61 6.07 9.18
CA MET A 717 -1.76 5.34 9.70
C MET A 717 -1.51 3.82 9.68
N LEU A 718 -0.97 3.30 8.57
CA LEU A 718 -0.60 1.88 8.46
C LEU A 718 0.50 1.50 9.46
N GLU A 719 1.41 2.42 9.82
CA GLU A 719 2.47 2.11 10.78
C GLU A 719 1.94 1.93 12.19
N ILE A 720 1.05 2.83 12.62
CA ILE A 720 0.37 2.71 13.91
C ILE A 720 -0.52 1.46 13.93
N ALA A 721 -1.24 1.18 12.84
CA ALA A 721 -2.06 -0.01 12.69
C ALA A 721 -1.24 -1.32 12.77
N ARG A 722 -0.04 -1.35 12.15
CA ARG A 722 0.89 -2.49 12.23
C ARG A 722 1.36 -2.74 13.67
N ARG A 723 1.78 -1.68 14.37
CA ARG A 723 2.17 -1.77 15.80
C ARG A 723 1.04 -2.33 16.67
N PHE A 724 -0.20 -1.92 16.40
CA PHE A 724 -1.37 -2.45 17.07
C PHE A 724 -1.63 -3.93 16.73
N GLU A 725 -1.59 -4.31 15.45
CA GLU A 725 -1.74 -5.70 15.00
C GLU A 725 -0.74 -6.62 15.73
N GLU A 726 0.52 -6.21 15.84
CA GLU A 726 1.56 -6.95 16.57
C GLU A 726 1.29 -6.99 18.07
N GLY A 727 0.92 -5.85 18.66
CA GLY A 727 0.58 -5.76 20.08
C GLY A 727 -0.55 -6.70 20.48
N VAL A 728 -1.59 -6.82 19.64
CA VAL A 728 -2.72 -7.75 19.86
C VAL A 728 -2.30 -9.21 19.75
N LYS A 729 -1.38 -9.58 18.84
CA LYS A 729 -0.88 -10.96 18.72
C LYS A 729 -0.03 -11.39 19.93
N THR A 730 0.57 -10.42 20.64
CA THR A 730 1.43 -10.68 21.81
C THR A 730 0.72 -10.60 23.17
N ALA A 731 -0.50 -10.08 23.20
CA ALA A 731 -1.31 -9.90 24.41
C ALA A 731 -2.20 -11.12 24.65
#